data_AF-A0A9P0E0K6-F1
#
_entry.id   AF-A0A9P0E0K6-F1
#
_cell.length_a   1.000
_cell.length_b   1.000
_cell.length_c   1.000
_cell.angle_alpha   90.00
_cell.angle_beta   90.00
_cell.angle_gamma   90.00
#
_symmetry.space_group_name_H-M   'P 1'
#
loop_
_entity.id
_entity.type
_entity.pdbx_description
1 polymer ?
#
loop_
_entity_poly.entity_id
_entity_poly.type
_entity_poly.pdbx_seq_one_letter_code
_entity_poly.pdbx_strand_id
1 'polypeptide(L)'
;MEENDITEEDETTEEKKEEVLDPNNPDHYYLIVERDFNKTMLEIEDNPEALQYIEPFNKLFEHFFKTFAKQQECETRVLAVGRDLADKDNKIELLMRLAEEDERTIGDLKNQIQNAWHLADAAHSREQQAIEVIDNLRRQVEKLNAELDFKNKMAFDDGEGAAKTQDDLEREREKLINEVTQLTTKLQNAIGYQEELERKNSEVDLKMKALSQQLTEQIMETKNEKKLKENLEGENENLMYKLEQKEAQINELHKAITDRREQIHYLEKDMKDLRASHEKLSRNLDYSLNKLTKLTDEFNNLKYDADVMKLQLTEKTVGNKALKDEMTKVKSDLQKCAKVRDSLEKKYIKLVREKEELIVERTDLRHRIYLFVKEIDDFKKYIVDDKKKIDIMTKEKDMLNKSYTRQQTAFKDQQRFLQLQEQAKKKMELELDLFLIESGKHKKLIARLERERDRLSEEQLDLTNTIQDQIDDIRMKKANIFDLRKEVTERDAKLRQQQNLYEAIRSVRNALQKSLQESTSECTELKRKLKLLSIQAEQLKENISEKDKQLIKMETIMRMSNKEKEQLKSDLLNKGEMIKTLKLDLSDLTNESKKLRSNIAFLKNSLKQHGQHVAQLMNERDVLGAQLVRRNDEIFLLNDKITILQLTLARGEAHYDLRLDDIRLLKMEIKRLRQEKTNISKTMASMMDLRQEIFHLERDLTKSRLKCKALEQEMQNPLNIHRWRKLAGSDPSVLDLLHKIQILQRRLLHQGSIAVERERQLKQSEKLYLNLRKVMAQQAGPALQEELASKQRALKQRGYKLKSLVSELNMSDMKINEYKSDIQKLTEELNEMKKKFLAEHRALQALRATCQQGRELSSNDLNDLGGSEAKFAGGGFRMSVSKIASKSKQ
;
A
#
# COMPACT_ATOMS: atom_id res chain seq x y z
N MET A 1 -23.14 -73.18 -30.87
CA MET A 1 -23.15 -72.38 -32.11
C MET A 1 -21.93 -71.51 -32.00
N GLU A 2 -21.04 -71.64 -32.98
CA GLU A 2 -19.69 -71.07 -33.09
C GLU A 2 -18.76 -71.24 -31.85
N GLU A 3 -17.64 -71.98 -31.90
CA GLU A 3 -16.43 -71.87 -32.76
C GLU A 3 -15.54 -70.69 -32.30
N ASN A 4 -14.36 -70.94 -31.73
CA ASN A 4 -13.04 -71.21 -32.37
C ASN A 4 -12.38 -69.91 -32.90
N ASP A 5 -11.06 -69.71 -32.88
CA ASP A 5 -9.92 -70.57 -32.49
C ASP A 5 -8.90 -69.80 -31.62
N ILE A 6 -7.99 -70.55 -30.97
CA ILE A 6 -6.69 -70.02 -30.50
C ILE A 6 -5.63 -70.56 -31.46
N THR A 7 -4.77 -69.68 -31.97
CA THR A 7 -3.59 -70.05 -32.76
C THR A 7 -2.33 -69.53 -32.08
N GLU A 8 -1.39 -70.44 -31.85
CA GLU A 8 0.03 -70.13 -31.61
C GLU A 8 0.76 -70.10 -32.98
N GLU A 9 2.09 -70.22 -32.98
CA GLU A 9 2.99 -70.13 -34.16
C GLU A 9 3.21 -68.66 -34.65
N ASP A 10 4.41 -68.23 -35.07
CA ASP A 10 5.66 -68.98 -35.26
C ASP A 10 6.93 -68.12 -35.02
N GLU A 11 8.04 -68.76 -34.60
CA GLU A 11 9.38 -68.13 -34.55
C GLU A 11 10.20 -68.55 -35.78
N THR A 12 10.30 -67.70 -36.81
CA THR A 12 11.22 -67.96 -37.94
C THR A 12 11.99 -66.75 -38.47
N THR A 13 13.32 -66.94 -38.56
CA THR A 13 14.26 -66.31 -39.50
C THR A 13 14.38 -64.78 -39.54
N GLU A 14 15.33 -64.25 -38.77
CA GLU A 14 16.04 -63.01 -39.13
C GLU A 14 16.93 -63.23 -40.38
N GLU A 15 16.33 -63.13 -41.57
CA GLU A 15 17.12 -62.78 -42.75
C GLU A 15 17.68 -61.36 -42.58
N LYS A 16 18.98 -61.17 -42.80
CA LYS A 16 19.59 -59.84 -42.91
C LYS A 16 19.15 -59.16 -44.21
N LYS A 17 17.92 -58.66 -44.23
CA LYS A 17 17.46 -57.69 -45.22
C LYS A 17 18.22 -56.40 -44.99
N GLU A 18 18.89 -55.88 -46.02
CA GLU A 18 19.41 -54.51 -45.98
C GLU A 18 18.23 -53.56 -45.79
N GLU A 19 18.27 -52.71 -44.75
CA GLU A 19 17.17 -51.79 -44.49
C GLU A 19 17.00 -50.82 -45.65
N VAL A 20 15.83 -50.87 -46.29
CA VAL A 20 15.43 -49.90 -47.31
C VAL A 20 15.04 -48.61 -46.59
N LEU A 21 16.05 -47.84 -46.18
CA LEU A 21 15.91 -46.57 -45.47
C LEU A 21 15.13 -45.56 -46.32
N ASP A 22 13.81 -45.49 -46.10
CA ASP A 22 12.92 -44.51 -46.74
C ASP A 22 13.36 -43.07 -46.40
N PRO A 23 13.74 -42.23 -47.39
CA PRO A 23 14.13 -40.84 -47.16
C PRO A 23 13.03 -39.95 -46.57
N ASN A 24 11.77 -40.39 -46.56
CA ASN A 24 10.64 -39.64 -46.02
C ASN A 24 10.33 -39.97 -44.55
N ASN A 25 10.94 -41.01 -43.97
CA ASN A 25 10.76 -41.34 -42.55
C ASN A 25 11.75 -40.54 -41.68
N PRO A 26 11.29 -39.69 -40.74
CA PRO A 26 12.18 -38.92 -39.86
C PRO A 26 13.19 -39.79 -39.09
N ASP A 27 12.79 -40.99 -38.66
CA ASP A 27 13.64 -41.89 -37.88
C ASP A 27 14.78 -42.50 -38.72
N HIS A 28 14.56 -42.70 -40.03
CA HIS A 28 15.58 -43.22 -40.94
C HIS A 28 16.59 -42.14 -41.39
N TYR A 29 16.23 -40.85 -41.26
CA TYR A 29 17.03 -39.74 -41.77
C TYR A 29 18.46 -39.72 -41.20
N TYR A 30 18.63 -40.04 -39.90
CA TYR A 30 19.96 -40.12 -39.29
C TYR A 30 20.82 -41.22 -39.93
N LEU A 31 20.28 -42.43 -40.11
CA LEU A 31 21.00 -43.57 -40.68
C LEU A 31 21.41 -43.33 -42.14
N ILE A 32 20.59 -42.61 -42.90
CA ILE A 32 20.93 -42.18 -44.27
C ILE A 32 22.12 -41.20 -44.23
N VAL A 33 22.07 -40.18 -43.37
CA VAL A 33 23.13 -39.18 -43.23
C VAL A 33 24.44 -39.79 -42.70
N GLU A 34 24.38 -40.75 -41.78
CA GLU A 34 25.55 -41.49 -41.29
C GLU A 34 26.16 -42.38 -42.38
N ARG A 35 25.34 -43.13 -43.13
CA ARG A 35 25.81 -43.97 -44.23
C ARG A 35 26.50 -43.13 -45.32
N ASP A 36 25.92 -41.98 -45.67
CA ASP A 36 26.44 -41.15 -46.76
C ASP A 36 27.59 -40.22 -46.28
N PHE A 37 27.69 -39.91 -44.98
CA PHE A 37 28.91 -39.40 -44.34
C PHE A 37 30.06 -40.40 -44.44
N ASN A 38 29.82 -41.68 -44.11
CA ASN A 38 30.85 -42.72 -44.18
C ASN A 38 31.34 -42.96 -45.62
N LYS A 39 30.47 -42.86 -46.64
CA LYS A 39 30.90 -42.87 -48.06
C LYS A 39 31.76 -41.67 -48.42
N THR A 40 31.31 -40.45 -48.08
CA THR A 40 32.05 -39.23 -48.42
C THR A 40 33.38 -39.11 -47.68
N MET A 41 33.51 -39.69 -46.49
CA MET A 41 34.80 -39.88 -45.81
C MET A 41 35.76 -40.74 -46.64
N LEU A 42 35.33 -41.89 -47.17
CA LEU A 42 36.16 -42.74 -48.04
C LEU A 42 36.56 -42.01 -49.34
N GLU A 43 35.63 -41.29 -49.97
CA GLU A 43 35.90 -40.48 -51.18
C GLU A 43 36.89 -39.33 -50.92
N ILE A 44 36.99 -38.83 -49.69
CA ILE A 44 37.96 -37.80 -49.27
C ILE A 44 39.32 -38.44 -48.93
N GLU A 45 39.35 -39.65 -48.36
CA GLU A 45 40.59 -40.37 -48.06
C GLU A 45 41.33 -40.86 -49.31
N ASP A 46 40.60 -41.29 -50.35
CA ASP A 46 41.17 -41.69 -51.65
C ASP A 46 41.76 -40.52 -52.48
N ASN A 47 41.50 -39.26 -52.11
CA ASN A 47 41.85 -38.10 -52.92
C ASN A 47 42.87 -37.16 -52.23
N PRO A 48 44.15 -37.11 -52.69
CA PRO A 48 45.24 -36.47 -51.95
C PRO A 48 45.11 -34.95 -51.76
N GLU A 49 44.32 -34.24 -52.56
CA GLU A 49 44.05 -32.80 -52.37
C GLU A 49 42.93 -32.53 -51.34
N ALA A 50 42.13 -33.55 -51.00
CA ALA A 50 40.94 -33.43 -50.17
C ALA A 50 41.20 -33.66 -48.66
N LEU A 51 42.31 -34.33 -48.27
CA LEU A 51 42.61 -34.69 -46.87
C LEU A 51 42.55 -33.50 -45.89
N GLN A 52 42.85 -32.28 -46.34
CA GLN A 52 42.75 -31.05 -45.54
C GLN A 52 41.34 -30.75 -45.01
N TYR A 53 40.30 -31.36 -45.59
CA TYR A 53 38.90 -31.18 -45.21
C TYR A 53 38.36 -32.27 -44.26
N ILE A 54 39.13 -33.34 -43.99
CA ILE A 54 38.73 -34.45 -43.10
C ILE A 54 38.42 -33.95 -41.68
N GLU A 55 39.30 -33.15 -41.08
CA GLU A 55 39.11 -32.69 -39.69
C GLU A 55 37.93 -31.70 -39.55
N PRO A 56 37.72 -30.71 -40.44
CA PRO A 56 36.48 -29.94 -40.49
C PRO A 56 35.21 -30.77 -40.68
N PHE A 57 35.23 -31.77 -41.58
CA PHE A 57 34.05 -32.59 -41.90
C PHE A 57 33.65 -33.50 -40.74
N ASN A 58 34.62 -34.16 -40.10
CA ASN A 58 34.40 -34.92 -38.87
C ASN A 58 33.79 -34.06 -37.75
N LYS A 59 34.30 -32.85 -37.53
CA LYS A 59 33.74 -31.93 -36.51
C LYS A 59 32.31 -31.52 -36.82
N LEU A 60 31.96 -31.34 -38.10
CA LEU A 60 30.59 -31.02 -38.51
C LEU A 60 29.63 -32.18 -38.21
N PHE A 61 30.01 -33.42 -38.53
CA PHE A 61 29.22 -34.61 -38.23
C PHE A 61 29.14 -34.89 -36.72
N GLU A 62 30.23 -34.72 -35.97
CA GLU A 62 30.23 -34.84 -34.51
C GLU A 62 29.30 -33.81 -33.84
N HIS A 63 29.24 -32.58 -34.38
CA HIS A 63 28.27 -31.58 -33.95
C HIS A 63 26.83 -31.97 -34.30
N PHE A 64 26.58 -32.47 -35.51
CA PHE A 64 25.25 -32.96 -35.94
C PHE A 64 24.74 -34.10 -35.05
N PHE A 65 25.57 -35.11 -34.77
CA PHE A 65 25.27 -36.20 -33.85
C PHE A 65 24.95 -35.70 -32.43
N LYS A 66 25.77 -34.78 -31.89
CA LYS A 66 25.53 -34.15 -30.58
C LYS A 66 24.24 -33.32 -30.52
N THR A 67 23.73 -32.80 -31.65
CA THR A 67 22.41 -32.18 -31.72
C THR A 67 21.28 -33.20 -31.85
N PHE A 68 21.44 -34.23 -32.68
CA PHE A 68 20.43 -35.28 -32.88
C PHE A 68 20.17 -36.09 -31.59
N ALA A 69 21.22 -36.54 -30.92
CA ALA A 69 21.09 -37.25 -29.64
C ALA A 69 20.40 -36.41 -28.55
N LYS A 70 20.63 -35.09 -28.54
CA LYS A 70 19.92 -34.16 -27.63
C LYS A 70 18.47 -33.92 -28.03
N GLN A 71 18.16 -33.90 -29.32
CA GLN A 71 16.79 -33.81 -29.80
C GLN A 71 16.00 -35.06 -29.37
N GLN A 72 16.56 -36.25 -29.57
CA GLN A 72 15.95 -37.51 -29.14
C GLN A 72 15.79 -37.61 -27.61
N GLU A 73 16.75 -37.11 -26.82
CA GLU A 73 16.60 -36.96 -25.36
C GLU A 73 15.45 -35.99 -25.00
N CYS A 74 15.31 -34.88 -25.74
CA CYS A 74 14.21 -33.93 -25.51
C CYS A 74 12.85 -34.52 -25.89
N GLU A 75 12.74 -35.21 -27.03
CA GLU A 75 11.49 -35.82 -27.51
C GLU A 75 11.03 -36.95 -26.59
N THR A 76 11.94 -37.84 -26.17
CA THR A 76 11.62 -38.89 -25.18
C THR A 76 11.19 -38.30 -23.83
N ARG A 77 11.81 -37.20 -23.38
CA ARG A 77 11.40 -36.49 -22.16
C ARG A 77 10.07 -35.75 -22.32
N VAL A 78 9.76 -35.20 -23.50
CA VAL A 78 8.44 -34.60 -23.81
C VAL A 78 7.35 -35.67 -23.84
N LEU A 79 7.61 -36.84 -24.43
CA LEU A 79 6.67 -37.97 -24.42
C LEU A 79 6.45 -38.51 -23.01
N ALA A 80 7.50 -38.60 -22.18
CA ALA A 80 7.37 -38.99 -20.78
C ALA A 80 6.53 -37.97 -19.99
N VAL A 81 6.83 -36.67 -20.10
CA VAL A 81 6.06 -35.59 -19.45
C VAL A 81 4.62 -35.53 -19.96
N GLY A 82 4.36 -35.86 -21.23
CA GLY A 82 3.01 -35.96 -21.80
C GLY A 82 2.17 -37.09 -21.18
N ARG A 83 2.77 -38.26 -20.94
CA ARG A 83 2.11 -39.36 -20.19
C ARG A 83 1.88 -38.95 -18.74
N ASP A 84 2.89 -38.37 -18.10
CA ASP A 84 2.83 -37.85 -16.73
C ASP A 84 1.76 -36.75 -16.53
N LEU A 85 1.41 -36.02 -17.59
CA LEU A 85 0.30 -35.07 -17.63
C LEU A 85 -1.04 -35.80 -17.79
N ALA A 86 -1.18 -36.67 -18.79
CA ALA A 86 -2.40 -37.42 -19.03
C ALA A 86 -2.83 -38.25 -17.79
N ASP A 87 -1.88 -38.91 -17.11
CA ASP A 87 -2.16 -39.66 -15.88
C ASP A 87 -2.58 -38.75 -14.71
N LYS A 88 -2.09 -37.51 -14.66
CA LYS A 88 -2.51 -36.52 -13.66
C LYS A 88 -3.87 -35.92 -14.00
N ASP A 89 -4.16 -35.65 -15.27
CA ASP A 89 -5.46 -35.13 -15.72
C ASP A 89 -6.56 -36.18 -15.52
N ASN A 90 -6.32 -37.45 -15.88
CA ASN A 90 -7.20 -38.58 -15.57
C ASN A 90 -7.47 -38.69 -14.05
N LYS A 91 -6.45 -38.47 -13.22
CA LYS A 91 -6.57 -38.51 -11.75
C LYS A 91 -7.30 -37.30 -11.18
N ILE A 92 -7.16 -36.12 -11.79
CA ILE A 92 -7.94 -34.92 -11.45
C ILE A 92 -9.40 -35.13 -11.82
N GLU A 93 -9.71 -35.67 -13.00
CA GLU A 93 -11.08 -35.94 -13.41
C GLU A 93 -11.77 -36.96 -12.48
N LEU A 94 -11.06 -38.03 -12.09
CA LEU A 94 -11.56 -38.99 -11.10
C LEU A 94 -11.83 -38.33 -9.74
N LEU A 95 -10.93 -37.45 -9.26
CA LEU A 95 -11.12 -36.71 -8.02
C LEU A 95 -12.27 -35.70 -8.09
N MET A 96 -12.53 -35.10 -9.26
CA MET A 96 -13.68 -34.21 -9.48
C MET A 96 -15.00 -34.99 -9.44
N ARG A 97 -15.09 -36.16 -10.10
CA ARG A 97 -16.27 -37.02 -10.02
C ARG A 97 -16.55 -37.49 -8.59
N LEU A 98 -15.51 -37.91 -7.85
CA LEU A 98 -15.64 -38.26 -6.44
C LEU A 98 -16.09 -37.07 -5.57
N ALA A 99 -15.61 -35.85 -5.84
CA ALA A 99 -16.07 -34.66 -5.14
C ALA A 99 -17.55 -34.31 -5.43
N GLU A 100 -18.05 -34.56 -6.64
CA GLU A 100 -19.49 -34.43 -6.95
C GLU A 100 -20.34 -35.49 -6.25
N GLU A 101 -19.84 -36.72 -6.09
CA GLU A 101 -20.50 -37.79 -5.35
C GLU A 101 -20.50 -37.53 -3.83
N ASP A 102 -19.39 -37.03 -3.28
CA ASP A 102 -19.29 -36.53 -1.91
C ASP A 102 -20.25 -35.34 -1.67
N GLU A 103 -20.36 -34.38 -2.60
CA GLU A 103 -21.30 -33.25 -2.44
C GLU A 103 -22.76 -33.72 -2.42
N ARG A 104 -23.14 -34.68 -3.27
CA ARG A 104 -24.48 -35.29 -3.28
C ARG A 104 -24.77 -36.04 -1.98
N THR A 105 -23.86 -36.91 -1.53
CA THR A 105 -24.06 -37.68 -0.29
C THR A 105 -24.04 -36.78 0.96
N ILE A 106 -23.25 -35.71 0.99
CA ILE A 106 -23.32 -34.66 2.01
C ILE A 106 -24.68 -33.93 1.98
N GLY A 107 -25.26 -33.71 0.80
CA GLY A 107 -26.62 -33.19 0.63
C GLY A 107 -27.68 -34.11 1.27
N ASP A 108 -27.65 -35.40 0.94
CA ASP A 108 -28.58 -36.40 1.49
C ASP A 108 -28.40 -36.57 3.01
N LEU A 109 -27.16 -36.60 3.51
CA LEU A 109 -26.89 -36.66 4.95
C LEU A 109 -27.37 -35.41 5.69
N LYS A 110 -27.26 -34.20 5.11
CA LYS A 110 -27.87 -32.97 5.67
C LYS A 110 -29.39 -33.09 5.75
N ASN A 111 -30.05 -33.57 4.69
CA ASN A 111 -31.50 -33.80 4.67
C ASN A 111 -31.92 -34.84 5.74
N GLN A 112 -31.16 -35.93 5.90
CA GLN A 112 -31.40 -36.93 6.93
C GLN A 112 -31.21 -36.37 8.36
N ILE A 113 -30.17 -35.57 8.59
CA ILE A 113 -29.94 -34.87 9.87
C ILE A 113 -31.09 -33.91 10.17
N GLN A 114 -31.55 -33.14 9.19
CA GLN A 114 -32.65 -32.19 9.37
C GLN A 114 -33.99 -32.91 9.67
N ASN A 115 -34.26 -34.03 9.00
CA ASN A 115 -35.40 -34.90 9.32
C ASN A 115 -35.27 -35.54 10.71
N ALA A 116 -34.08 -35.96 11.13
CA ALA A 116 -33.82 -36.47 12.47
C ALA A 116 -34.01 -35.38 13.55
N TRP A 117 -33.67 -34.13 13.24
CA TRP A 117 -33.93 -32.97 14.12
C TRP A 117 -35.43 -32.74 14.29
N HIS A 118 -36.20 -32.69 13.20
CA HIS A 118 -37.66 -32.58 13.28
C HIS A 118 -38.34 -33.76 13.97
N LEU A 119 -37.78 -34.98 13.87
CA LEU A 119 -38.23 -36.15 14.64
C LEU A 119 -37.88 -36.03 16.14
N ALA A 120 -36.74 -35.43 16.48
CA ALA A 120 -36.36 -35.14 17.87
C ALA A 120 -37.24 -34.05 18.49
N ASP A 121 -37.50 -32.94 17.77
CA ASP A 121 -38.44 -31.90 18.18
C ASP A 121 -39.86 -32.48 18.41
N ALA A 122 -40.32 -33.34 17.48
CA ALA A 122 -41.62 -34.01 17.61
C ALA A 122 -41.64 -35.04 18.76
N ALA A 123 -40.51 -35.68 19.08
CA ALA A 123 -40.40 -36.55 20.25
C ALA A 123 -40.42 -35.75 21.55
N HIS A 124 -39.66 -34.66 21.64
CA HIS A 124 -39.61 -33.79 22.82
C HIS A 124 -40.94 -33.06 23.07
N SER A 125 -41.65 -32.65 22.01
CA SER A 125 -43.01 -32.11 22.12
C SER A 125 -44.01 -33.14 22.70
N ARG A 126 -43.91 -34.41 22.30
CA ARG A 126 -44.71 -35.51 22.90
C ARG A 126 -44.28 -35.80 24.34
N GLU A 127 -43.00 -35.75 24.64
CA GLU A 127 -42.46 -35.92 26.00
C GLU A 127 -42.98 -34.81 26.93
N GLN A 128 -42.97 -33.56 26.48
CA GLN A 128 -43.49 -32.43 27.25
C GLN A 128 -45.02 -32.53 27.45
N GLN A 129 -45.78 -32.95 26.43
CA GLN A 129 -47.20 -33.29 26.58
C GLN A 129 -47.42 -34.46 27.57
N ALA A 130 -46.56 -35.47 27.55
CA ALA A 130 -46.64 -36.59 28.49
C ALA A 130 -46.31 -36.15 29.93
N ILE A 131 -45.36 -35.22 30.11
CA ILE A 131 -45.04 -34.61 31.41
C ILE A 131 -46.24 -33.78 31.92
N GLU A 132 -46.88 -32.97 31.07
CA GLU A 132 -48.10 -32.23 31.43
C GLU A 132 -49.27 -33.17 31.79
N VAL A 133 -49.42 -34.29 31.09
CA VAL A 133 -50.39 -35.34 31.44
C VAL A 133 -50.04 -36.02 32.77
N ILE A 134 -48.77 -36.33 33.01
CA ILE A 134 -48.29 -36.94 34.27
C ILE A 134 -48.50 -36.00 35.46
N ASP A 135 -48.23 -34.70 35.34
CA ASP A 135 -48.46 -33.74 36.41
C ASP A 135 -49.95 -33.49 36.67
N ASN A 136 -50.79 -33.52 35.63
CA ASN A 136 -52.24 -33.49 35.80
C ASN A 136 -52.78 -34.77 36.46
N LEU A 137 -52.24 -35.95 36.12
CA LEU A 137 -52.56 -37.21 36.79
C LEU A 137 -52.07 -37.23 38.25
N ARG A 138 -50.89 -36.69 38.55
CA ARG A 138 -50.40 -36.52 39.92
C ARG A 138 -51.33 -35.64 40.75
N ARG A 139 -51.76 -34.50 40.22
CA ARG A 139 -52.77 -33.63 40.85
C ARG A 139 -54.14 -34.27 41.01
N GLN A 140 -54.49 -35.26 40.19
CA GLN A 140 -55.71 -36.08 40.37
C GLN A 140 -55.51 -37.14 41.47
N VAL A 141 -54.35 -37.79 41.53
CA VAL A 141 -53.99 -38.74 42.60
C VAL A 141 -53.92 -38.04 43.97
N GLU A 142 -53.37 -36.83 44.06
CA GLU A 142 -53.40 -36.03 45.29
C GLU A 142 -54.83 -35.73 45.76
N LYS A 143 -55.76 -35.41 44.84
CA LYS A 143 -57.17 -35.20 45.16
C LYS A 143 -57.88 -36.48 45.60
N LEU A 144 -57.66 -37.59 44.90
CA LEU A 144 -58.25 -38.89 45.24
C LEU A 144 -57.72 -39.44 46.57
N ASN A 145 -56.45 -39.22 46.90
CA ASN A 145 -55.89 -39.54 48.21
C ASN A 145 -56.53 -38.67 49.32
N ALA A 146 -56.74 -37.37 49.07
CA ALA A 146 -57.45 -36.50 50.01
C ALA A 146 -58.92 -36.91 50.23
N GLU A 147 -59.59 -37.45 49.20
CA GLU A 147 -60.94 -38.03 49.35
C GLU A 147 -60.94 -39.38 50.10
N LEU A 148 -59.92 -40.21 49.93
CA LEU A 148 -59.73 -41.45 50.70
C LEU A 148 -59.48 -41.18 52.19
N ASP A 149 -58.62 -40.21 52.52
CA ASP A 149 -58.35 -39.79 53.90
C ASP A 149 -59.57 -39.15 54.59
N PHE A 150 -60.52 -38.64 53.81
CA PHE A 150 -61.81 -38.17 54.30
C PHE A 150 -62.82 -39.31 54.50
N LYS A 151 -62.88 -40.29 53.57
CA LYS A 151 -63.77 -41.46 53.68
C LYS A 151 -63.38 -42.42 54.82
N ASN A 152 -62.09 -42.61 55.08
CA ASN A 152 -61.58 -43.53 56.11
C ASN A 152 -61.87 -43.08 57.57
N LYS A 153 -62.71 -42.06 57.79
CA LYS A 153 -63.11 -41.56 59.12
C LYS A 153 -64.62 -41.63 59.41
N MET A 154 -65.42 -42.24 58.53
CA MET A 154 -66.88 -42.35 58.70
C MET A 154 -67.44 -43.71 58.24
N ALA A 155 -67.24 -44.75 59.06
CA ALA A 155 -67.98 -46.02 58.99
C ALA A 155 -68.04 -46.72 60.37
N PHE A 156 -69.27 -46.84 60.90
CA PHE A 156 -69.73 -47.71 62.01
C PHE A 156 -69.99 -49.15 61.46
N ASP A 157 -70.25 -50.24 62.18
CA ASP A 157 -70.22 -50.68 63.61
C ASP A 157 -70.68 -52.18 63.64
N ASP A 158 -70.94 -52.78 64.80
CA ASP A 158 -71.45 -54.16 65.06
C ASP A 158 -70.49 -55.35 64.74
N GLY A 159 -70.57 -56.52 65.40
CA GLY A 159 -71.46 -56.91 66.52
C GLY A 159 -71.22 -58.36 66.99
N GLU A 160 -71.42 -58.61 68.29
CA GLU A 160 -71.04 -59.77 69.13
C GLU A 160 -71.45 -61.22 68.70
N GLY A 161 -70.89 -62.23 69.40
CA GLY A 161 -71.47 -63.60 69.49
C GLY A 161 -70.49 -64.70 69.96
N ALA A 162 -70.80 -65.44 71.04
CA ALA A 162 -69.81 -66.32 71.71
C ALA A 162 -70.27 -67.76 72.06
N ALA A 163 -69.32 -68.70 71.88
CA ALA A 163 -69.06 -69.96 72.59
C ALA A 163 -70.13 -71.08 72.71
N LYS A 164 -69.77 -72.28 72.21
CA LYS A 164 -70.08 -73.63 72.78
C LYS A 164 -69.33 -74.74 72.00
N THR A 165 -68.02 -74.85 72.19
CA THR A 165 -67.40 -75.87 73.07
C THR A 165 -67.77 -77.32 72.72
N GLN A 166 -66.96 -77.98 71.89
CA GLN A 166 -66.15 -79.17 72.26
C GLN A 166 -65.56 -79.85 71.00
N ASP A 167 -66.27 -79.80 69.86
CA ASP A 167 -65.73 -80.06 68.51
C ASP A 167 -64.66 -79.02 68.10
N ASP A 168 -64.64 -77.87 68.77
CA ASP A 168 -63.77 -76.76 68.45
C ASP A 168 -62.29 -77.09 68.66
N LEU A 169 -61.92 -78.01 69.55
CA LEU A 169 -60.50 -78.24 69.91
C LEU A 169 -59.69 -78.95 68.81
N GLU A 170 -60.29 -79.85 68.02
CA GLU A 170 -59.59 -80.45 66.88
C GLU A 170 -59.57 -79.49 65.69
N ARG A 171 -60.64 -78.70 65.49
CA ARG A 171 -60.66 -77.59 64.54
C ARG A 171 -59.74 -76.44 64.94
N GLU A 172 -59.50 -76.20 66.22
CA GLU A 172 -58.51 -75.27 66.74
C GLU A 172 -57.12 -75.86 66.58
N ARG A 173 -56.91 -77.17 66.74
CA ARG A 173 -55.62 -77.79 66.41
C ARG A 173 -55.31 -77.68 64.92
N GLU A 174 -56.28 -77.89 64.03
CA GLU A 174 -56.09 -77.67 62.59
C GLU A 174 -56.02 -76.19 62.21
N LYS A 175 -56.81 -75.29 62.83
CA LYS A 175 -56.68 -73.84 62.63
C LYS A 175 -55.35 -73.33 63.15
N LEU A 176 -54.88 -73.75 64.31
CA LEU A 176 -53.58 -73.38 64.87
C LEU A 176 -52.43 -74.02 64.09
N ILE A 177 -52.58 -75.20 63.48
CA ILE A 177 -51.56 -75.74 62.55
C ILE A 177 -51.58 -74.96 61.22
N ASN A 178 -52.75 -74.58 60.70
CA ASN A 178 -52.87 -73.74 59.51
C ASN A 178 -52.43 -72.29 59.79
N GLU A 179 -52.66 -71.75 60.99
CA GLU A 179 -52.18 -70.44 61.42
C GLU A 179 -50.69 -70.51 61.74
N VAL A 180 -50.17 -71.55 62.39
CA VAL A 180 -48.71 -71.71 62.58
C VAL A 180 -48.01 -71.91 61.25
N THR A 181 -48.57 -72.63 60.27
CA THR A 181 -47.96 -72.73 58.93
C THR A 181 -48.14 -71.47 58.10
N GLN A 182 -49.27 -70.75 58.21
CA GLN A 182 -49.44 -69.42 57.60
C GLN A 182 -48.56 -68.35 58.29
N LEU A 183 -48.34 -68.43 59.60
CA LEU A 183 -47.47 -67.53 60.36
C LEU A 183 -46.01 -67.91 60.14
N THR A 184 -45.67 -69.19 59.96
CA THR A 184 -44.32 -69.62 59.58
C THR A 184 -44.00 -69.21 58.15
N THR A 185 -44.94 -69.34 57.21
CA THR A 185 -44.75 -68.83 55.83
C THR A 185 -44.77 -67.30 55.77
N LYS A 186 -45.64 -66.61 56.54
CA LYS A 186 -45.57 -65.13 56.69
C LYS A 186 -44.26 -64.70 57.34
N LEU A 187 -43.76 -65.41 58.36
CA LEU A 187 -42.48 -65.13 59.03
C LEU A 187 -41.30 -65.42 58.11
N GLN A 188 -41.34 -66.50 57.32
CA GLN A 188 -40.27 -66.86 56.40
C GLN A 188 -40.26 -65.96 55.16
N ASN A 189 -41.42 -65.50 54.69
CA ASN A 189 -41.54 -64.42 53.72
C ASN A 189 -41.09 -63.07 54.32
N ALA A 190 -41.37 -62.80 55.59
CA ALA A 190 -40.91 -61.59 56.27
C ALA A 190 -39.40 -61.62 56.51
N ILE A 191 -38.80 -62.78 56.81
CA ILE A 191 -37.34 -62.98 56.91
C ILE A 191 -36.71 -62.84 55.52
N GLY A 192 -37.26 -63.46 54.47
CA GLY A 192 -36.78 -63.23 53.10
C GLY A 192 -36.89 -61.78 52.66
N TYR A 193 -37.95 -61.07 53.07
CA TYR A 193 -38.12 -59.63 52.83
C TYR A 193 -37.18 -58.77 53.68
N GLN A 194 -36.89 -59.17 54.93
CA GLN A 194 -35.90 -58.56 55.82
C GLN A 194 -34.49 -58.73 55.24
N GLU A 195 -34.12 -59.94 54.80
CA GLU A 195 -32.84 -60.24 54.13
C GLU A 195 -32.72 -59.47 52.79
N GLU A 196 -33.79 -59.40 51.99
CA GLU A 196 -33.82 -58.56 50.80
C GLU A 196 -33.68 -57.06 51.15
N LEU A 197 -34.30 -56.58 52.21
CA LEU A 197 -34.17 -55.20 52.67
C LEU A 197 -32.76 -54.92 53.20
N GLU A 198 -32.17 -55.80 53.98
CA GLU A 198 -30.80 -55.67 54.49
C GLU A 198 -29.77 -55.76 53.35
N ARG A 199 -30.00 -56.59 52.33
CA ARG A 199 -29.18 -56.61 51.12
C ARG A 199 -29.34 -55.35 50.28
N LYS A 200 -30.57 -54.84 50.12
CA LYS A 200 -30.83 -53.55 49.43
C LYS A 200 -30.24 -52.38 50.21
N ASN A 201 -30.30 -52.40 51.54
CA ASN A 201 -29.78 -51.34 52.41
C ASN A 201 -28.24 -51.35 52.43
N SER A 202 -27.60 -52.52 52.48
CA SER A 202 -26.14 -52.63 52.34
C SER A 202 -25.65 -52.30 50.92
N GLU A 203 -26.41 -52.65 49.87
CA GLU A 203 -26.17 -52.15 48.52
C GLU A 203 -26.30 -50.61 48.43
N VAL A 204 -27.26 -50.01 49.15
CA VAL A 204 -27.45 -48.56 49.24
C VAL A 204 -26.33 -47.90 50.05
N ASP A 205 -25.89 -48.47 51.17
CA ASP A 205 -24.74 -47.99 51.95
C ASP A 205 -23.44 -48.02 51.14
N LEU A 206 -23.22 -49.07 50.34
CA LEU A 206 -22.08 -49.14 49.43
C LEU A 206 -22.17 -48.08 48.32
N LYS A 207 -23.36 -47.87 47.73
CA LYS A 207 -23.61 -46.79 46.77
C LYS A 207 -23.44 -45.41 47.42
N MET A 208 -23.86 -45.22 48.67
CA MET A 208 -23.73 -43.98 49.42
C MET A 208 -22.28 -43.69 49.83
N LYS A 209 -21.49 -44.71 50.16
CA LYS A 209 -20.04 -44.60 50.37
C LYS A 209 -19.30 -44.25 49.07
N ALA A 210 -19.66 -44.89 47.95
CA ALA A 210 -19.10 -44.54 46.64
C ALA A 210 -19.46 -43.10 46.22
N LEU A 211 -20.73 -42.69 46.38
CA LEU A 211 -21.19 -41.34 46.07
C LEU A 211 -20.59 -40.27 46.99
N SER A 212 -20.41 -40.56 48.29
CA SER A 212 -19.74 -39.62 49.21
C SER A 212 -18.24 -39.52 48.95
N GLN A 213 -17.58 -40.61 48.54
CA GLN A 213 -16.19 -40.55 48.07
C GLN A 213 -16.07 -39.71 46.79
N GLN A 214 -16.90 -39.97 45.77
CA GLN A 214 -16.96 -39.18 44.54
C GLN A 214 -17.28 -37.69 44.82
N LEU A 215 -18.15 -37.41 45.79
CA LEU A 215 -18.44 -36.05 46.24
C LEU A 215 -17.21 -35.39 46.90
N THR A 216 -16.43 -36.12 47.71
CA THR A 216 -15.17 -35.58 48.26
C THR A 216 -14.10 -35.35 47.18
N GLU A 217 -14.04 -36.21 46.16
CA GLU A 217 -13.14 -36.05 45.01
C GLU A 217 -13.55 -34.82 44.18
N GLN A 218 -14.83 -34.65 43.86
CA GLN A 218 -15.34 -33.42 43.21
C GLN A 218 -15.16 -32.16 44.06
N ILE A 219 -15.26 -32.24 45.39
CA ILE A 219 -14.96 -31.10 46.29
C ILE A 219 -13.46 -30.76 46.27
N MET A 220 -12.56 -31.73 46.08
CA MET A 220 -11.13 -31.48 45.88
C MET A 220 -10.86 -30.88 44.50
N GLU A 221 -11.45 -31.43 43.44
CA GLU A 221 -11.31 -30.94 42.06
C GLU A 221 -11.82 -29.50 41.94
N THR A 222 -13.08 -29.22 42.31
CA THR A 222 -13.66 -27.86 42.27
C THR A 222 -12.91 -26.85 43.14
N LYS A 223 -12.21 -27.29 44.20
CA LYS A 223 -11.35 -26.45 45.03
C LYS A 223 -9.99 -26.16 44.37
N ASN A 224 -9.45 -27.10 43.59
CA ASN A 224 -8.27 -26.90 42.77
C ASN A 224 -8.59 -26.04 41.53
N GLU A 225 -9.74 -26.27 40.88
CA GLU A 225 -10.27 -25.40 39.82
C GLU A 225 -10.52 -23.98 40.32
N LYS A 226 -11.07 -23.79 41.52
CA LYS A 226 -11.19 -22.46 42.13
C LYS A 226 -9.84 -21.77 42.29
N LYS A 227 -8.81 -22.46 42.81
CA LYS A 227 -7.45 -21.88 42.89
C LYS A 227 -6.83 -21.56 41.54
N LEU A 228 -7.04 -22.43 40.54
CA LEU A 228 -6.58 -22.18 39.18
C LEU A 228 -7.31 -20.97 38.58
N LYS A 229 -8.62 -20.85 38.82
CA LYS A 229 -9.45 -19.71 38.44
C LYS A 229 -9.01 -18.43 39.15
N GLU A 230 -8.79 -18.45 40.46
CA GLU A 230 -8.30 -17.31 41.26
C GLU A 230 -6.92 -16.82 40.75
N ASN A 231 -6.01 -17.74 40.43
CA ASN A 231 -4.73 -17.41 39.81
C ASN A 231 -4.90 -16.81 38.41
N LEU A 232 -5.74 -17.41 37.55
CA LEU A 232 -6.02 -16.90 36.20
C LEU A 232 -6.76 -15.56 36.22
N GLU A 233 -7.66 -15.33 37.18
CA GLU A 233 -8.32 -14.04 37.39
C GLU A 233 -7.31 -12.98 37.84
N GLY A 234 -6.38 -13.32 38.75
CA GLY A 234 -5.27 -12.43 39.12
C GLY A 234 -4.29 -12.14 37.98
N GLU A 235 -3.99 -13.11 37.12
CA GLU A 235 -3.21 -12.88 35.89
C GLU A 235 -3.99 -12.00 34.89
N ASN A 236 -5.30 -12.20 34.77
CA ASN A 236 -6.17 -11.42 33.88
C ASN A 236 -6.33 -9.98 34.38
N GLU A 237 -6.47 -9.74 35.69
CA GLU A 237 -6.42 -8.39 36.30
C GLU A 237 -5.07 -7.71 36.03
N ASN A 238 -3.95 -8.44 36.17
CA ASN A 238 -2.62 -7.92 35.85
C ASN A 238 -2.43 -7.63 34.35
N LEU A 239 -3.10 -8.38 33.46
CA LEU A 239 -3.11 -8.12 32.02
C LEU A 239 -4.03 -6.95 31.67
N MET A 240 -5.21 -6.85 32.27
CA MET A 240 -6.14 -5.72 32.15
C MET A 240 -5.49 -4.41 32.62
N TYR A 241 -4.80 -4.41 33.76
CA TYR A 241 -4.07 -3.23 34.24
C TYR A 241 -2.92 -2.81 33.29
N LYS A 242 -2.22 -3.78 32.68
CA LYS A 242 -1.24 -3.50 31.62
C LYS A 242 -1.91 -3.01 30.33
N LEU A 243 -3.11 -3.48 30.03
CA LEU A 243 -3.93 -3.01 28.91
C LEU A 243 -4.38 -1.56 29.15
N GLU A 244 -4.93 -1.22 30.32
CA GLU A 244 -5.27 0.16 30.71
C GLU A 244 -4.05 1.09 30.66
N GLN A 245 -2.89 0.66 31.16
CA GLN A 245 -1.65 1.44 31.01
C GLN A 245 -1.25 1.64 29.54
N LYS A 246 -1.50 0.66 28.67
CA LYS A 246 -1.22 0.76 27.23
C LYS A 246 -2.27 1.60 26.50
N GLU A 247 -3.54 1.51 26.86
CA GLU A 247 -4.60 2.38 26.35
C GLU A 247 -4.39 3.82 26.80
N ALA A 248 -3.95 4.07 28.04
CA ALA A 248 -3.54 5.39 28.51
C ALA A 248 -2.38 5.96 27.65
N GLN A 249 -1.32 5.18 27.43
CA GLN A 249 -0.20 5.59 26.55
C GLN A 249 -0.65 5.78 25.09
N ILE A 250 -1.56 4.94 24.59
CA ILE A 250 -2.16 5.07 23.25
C ILE A 250 -3.05 6.32 23.17
N ASN A 251 -3.76 6.69 24.23
CA ASN A 251 -4.60 7.89 24.30
C ASN A 251 -3.75 9.16 24.42
N GLU A 252 -2.65 9.15 25.18
CA GLU A 252 -1.66 10.24 25.19
C GLU A 252 -1.00 10.42 23.82
N LEU A 253 -0.62 9.33 23.15
CA LEU A 253 -0.06 9.39 21.79
C LEU A 253 -1.11 9.81 20.76
N HIS A 254 -2.36 9.37 20.87
CA HIS A 254 -3.46 9.86 20.02
C HIS A 254 -3.70 11.34 20.25
N LYS A 255 -3.65 11.82 21.49
CA LYS A 255 -3.77 13.25 21.81
C LYS A 255 -2.60 14.05 21.23
N ALA A 256 -1.36 13.57 21.38
CA ALA A 256 -0.22 14.19 20.72
C ALA A 256 -0.37 14.20 19.18
N ILE A 257 -0.97 13.16 18.59
CA ILE A 257 -1.29 13.09 17.16
C ILE A 257 -2.44 14.03 16.78
N THR A 258 -3.47 14.23 17.60
CA THR A 258 -4.52 15.23 17.33
C THR A 258 -3.96 16.64 17.46
N ASP A 259 -3.21 16.95 18.51
CA ASP A 259 -2.59 18.26 18.73
C ASP A 259 -1.62 18.61 17.58
N ARG A 260 -0.87 17.62 17.07
CA ARG A 260 -0.02 17.80 15.88
C ARG A 260 -0.82 17.86 14.57
N ARG A 261 -1.92 17.13 14.41
CA ARG A 261 -2.84 17.26 13.26
C ARG A 261 -3.54 18.61 13.25
N GLU A 262 -3.90 19.15 14.41
CA GLU A 262 -4.45 20.50 14.54
C GLU A 262 -3.39 21.54 14.20
N GLN A 263 -2.15 21.42 14.72
CA GLN A 263 -1.05 22.30 14.31
C GLN A 263 -0.75 22.23 12.80
N ILE A 264 -0.78 21.03 12.20
CA ILE A 264 -0.67 20.86 10.75
C ILE A 264 -1.86 21.51 10.05
N HIS A 265 -3.10 21.30 10.50
CA HIS A 265 -4.30 21.92 9.92
C HIS A 265 -4.31 23.45 10.07
N TYR A 266 -3.76 24.00 11.16
CA TYR A 266 -3.53 25.45 11.31
C TYR A 266 -2.48 25.93 10.31
N LEU A 267 -1.35 25.26 10.15
CA LEU A 267 -0.32 25.61 9.17
C LEU A 267 -0.78 25.41 7.71
N GLU A 268 -1.59 24.40 7.43
CA GLU A 268 -2.22 24.16 6.14
C GLU A 268 -3.31 25.19 5.85
N LYS A 269 -4.08 25.60 6.86
CA LYS A 269 -5.03 26.70 6.76
C LYS A 269 -4.29 28.02 6.52
N ASP A 270 -3.24 28.33 7.27
CA ASP A 270 -2.44 29.53 7.09
C ASP A 270 -1.76 29.51 5.71
N MET A 271 -1.23 28.37 5.26
CA MET A 271 -0.71 28.21 3.89
C MET A 271 -1.82 28.29 2.82
N LYS A 272 -3.05 27.90 3.13
CA LYS A 272 -4.23 28.03 2.26
C LYS A 272 -4.77 29.45 2.26
N ASP A 273 -4.65 30.22 3.34
CA ASP A 273 -5.03 31.62 3.46
C ASP A 273 -3.91 32.54 2.93
N LEU A 274 -2.63 32.14 3.00
CA LEU A 274 -1.53 32.73 2.23
C LEU A 274 -1.67 32.42 0.74
N ARG A 275 -2.00 31.18 0.34
CA ARG A 275 -2.31 30.86 -1.06
C ARG A 275 -3.57 31.57 -1.54
N ALA A 276 -4.61 31.68 -0.73
CA ALA A 276 -5.82 32.41 -1.09
C ALA A 276 -5.63 33.93 -1.05
N SER A 277 -4.70 34.47 -0.27
CA SER A 277 -4.34 35.90 -0.32
C SER A 277 -3.34 36.20 -1.44
N HIS A 278 -2.44 35.29 -1.80
CA HIS A 278 -1.61 35.35 -3.00
C HIS A 278 -2.45 35.14 -4.27
N GLU A 279 -3.43 34.23 -4.26
CA GLU A 279 -4.42 34.10 -5.32
C GLU A 279 -5.36 35.30 -5.33
N LYS A 280 -5.70 35.93 -4.19
CA LYS A 280 -6.42 37.22 -4.20
C LYS A 280 -5.51 38.34 -4.71
N LEU A 281 -4.19 38.33 -4.47
CA LEU A 281 -3.27 39.32 -5.03
C LEU A 281 -3.05 39.09 -6.53
N SER A 282 -2.89 37.84 -6.97
CA SER A 282 -2.83 37.48 -8.39
C SER A 282 -4.17 37.78 -9.03
N ARG A 283 -5.30 37.27 -8.53
CA ARG A 283 -6.63 37.65 -9.03
C ARG A 283 -6.92 39.14 -8.90
N ASN A 284 -6.30 39.90 -7.99
CA ASN A 284 -6.39 41.37 -7.95
C ASN A 284 -5.43 42.05 -8.95
N LEU A 285 -4.31 41.43 -9.31
CA LEU A 285 -3.38 41.88 -10.34
C LEU A 285 -3.94 41.55 -11.73
N ASP A 286 -4.43 40.33 -11.93
CA ASP A 286 -5.23 39.86 -13.05
C ASP A 286 -6.56 40.62 -13.14
N TYR A 287 -7.22 40.97 -12.03
CA TYR A 287 -8.38 41.87 -12.05
C TYR A 287 -7.97 43.30 -12.28
N SER A 288 -6.79 43.77 -11.87
CA SER A 288 -6.30 45.12 -12.20
C SER A 288 -5.86 45.21 -13.66
N LEU A 289 -5.30 44.14 -14.23
CA LEU A 289 -4.96 44.00 -15.65
C LEU A 289 -6.23 43.83 -16.48
N ASN A 290 -7.14 42.93 -16.08
CA ASN A 290 -8.46 42.79 -16.71
C ASN A 290 -9.35 44.02 -16.46
N LYS A 291 -9.08 44.87 -15.47
CA LYS A 291 -9.75 46.17 -15.27
C LYS A 291 -8.98 47.31 -15.93
N LEU A 292 -7.73 47.13 -16.33
CA LEU A 292 -7.02 48.05 -17.21
C LEU A 292 -7.43 47.80 -18.67
N THR A 293 -7.49 46.54 -19.11
CA THR A 293 -8.10 46.17 -20.39
C THR A 293 -9.60 46.43 -20.37
N LYS A 294 -10.35 46.08 -19.31
CA LYS A 294 -11.76 46.50 -19.24
C LYS A 294 -11.98 47.99 -19.04
N LEU A 295 -11.10 48.80 -18.44
CA LEU A 295 -11.24 50.25 -18.58
C LEU A 295 -10.90 50.70 -20.00
N THR A 296 -10.04 50.00 -20.74
CA THR A 296 -9.81 50.27 -22.16
C THR A 296 -11.05 49.92 -22.99
N ASP A 297 -11.68 48.77 -22.73
CA ASP A 297 -12.87 48.29 -23.41
C ASP A 297 -14.15 49.02 -22.95
N GLU A 298 -14.28 49.40 -21.68
CA GLU A 298 -15.39 50.20 -21.13
C GLU A 298 -15.24 51.68 -21.50
N PHE A 299 -14.03 52.21 -21.68
CA PHE A 299 -13.82 53.51 -22.36
C PHE A 299 -14.17 53.44 -23.86
N ASN A 300 -14.15 52.25 -24.46
CA ASN A 300 -14.64 52.00 -25.82
C ASN A 300 -16.14 51.64 -25.88
N ASN A 301 -16.75 51.12 -24.80
CA ASN A 301 -18.13 50.61 -24.77
C ASN A 301 -19.12 51.49 -23.99
N LEU A 302 -18.72 52.27 -22.97
CA LEU A 302 -19.54 53.38 -22.45
C LEU A 302 -19.69 54.50 -23.49
N LYS A 303 -18.82 54.47 -24.51
CA LYS A 303 -18.85 55.22 -25.76
C LYS A 303 -19.80 54.58 -26.81
N TYR A 304 -20.62 53.59 -26.42
CA TYR A 304 -21.51 52.82 -27.31
C TYR A 304 -22.85 52.38 -26.64
N ASP A 305 -22.86 51.86 -25.41
CA ASP A 305 -24.04 51.22 -24.80
C ASP A 305 -24.89 52.12 -23.88
N ALA A 306 -24.43 53.34 -23.56
CA ALA A 306 -25.29 54.34 -22.91
C ALA A 306 -26.52 54.70 -23.78
N ASP A 307 -26.41 54.46 -25.09
CA ASP A 307 -27.44 54.74 -26.10
C ASP A 307 -28.60 53.71 -26.11
N VAL A 308 -28.43 52.54 -25.46
CA VAL A 308 -29.12 51.31 -25.90
C VAL A 308 -30.43 50.96 -25.17
N MET A 309 -30.46 50.57 -23.88
CA MET A 309 -31.68 50.08 -23.20
C MET A 309 -31.76 50.50 -21.72
N LYS A 310 -32.80 51.16 -21.19
CA LYS A 310 -34.25 51.25 -21.54
C LYS A 310 -35.05 49.95 -21.30
N LEU A 311 -36.38 50.10 -21.41
CA LEU A 311 -37.38 49.10 -21.79
C LEU A 311 -37.69 47.89 -20.88
N GLN A 312 -36.72 47.18 -20.28
CA GLN A 312 -36.93 45.72 -20.07
C GLN A 312 -37.30 45.17 -18.68
N LEU A 313 -36.92 45.77 -17.53
CA LEU A 313 -37.21 45.14 -16.22
C LEU A 313 -38.66 45.34 -15.72
N THR A 314 -39.52 45.99 -16.51
CA THR A 314 -40.93 46.26 -16.22
C THR A 314 -41.81 45.00 -16.20
N GLU A 315 -41.43 43.92 -16.87
CA GLU A 315 -42.30 42.74 -17.06
C GLU A 315 -42.23 41.69 -15.95
N LYS A 316 -41.09 41.54 -15.26
CA LYS A 316 -40.81 40.35 -14.41
C LYS A 316 -41.39 40.40 -13.00
N THR A 317 -41.95 41.53 -12.57
CA THR A 317 -42.56 41.72 -11.24
C THR A 317 -43.88 40.97 -11.03
N VAL A 318 -44.50 40.46 -12.10
CA VAL A 318 -45.85 39.88 -12.06
C VAL A 318 -45.90 38.41 -11.59
N GLY A 319 -44.87 37.61 -11.88
CA GLY A 319 -44.94 36.14 -11.78
C GLY A 319 -44.88 35.53 -10.36
N ASN A 320 -44.33 36.22 -9.37
CA ASN A 320 -44.00 35.63 -8.05
C ASN A 320 -45.16 35.62 -7.03
N LYS A 321 -46.40 35.85 -7.48
CA LYS A 321 -47.54 36.18 -6.60
C LYS A 321 -48.61 35.09 -6.42
N ALA A 322 -48.35 33.86 -6.90
CA ALA A 322 -49.39 32.83 -7.08
C ALA A 322 -49.12 31.44 -6.46
N LEU A 323 -47.97 31.20 -5.81
CA LEU A 323 -47.51 29.85 -5.43
C LEU A 323 -47.06 29.68 -3.95
N LYS A 324 -47.51 30.56 -3.04
CA LYS A 324 -47.16 30.48 -1.61
C LYS A 324 -48.33 30.42 -0.62
N ASP A 325 -49.56 30.70 -1.05
CA ASP A 325 -50.67 30.97 -0.10
C ASP A 325 -51.55 29.75 0.24
N GLU A 326 -51.34 28.60 -0.41
CA GLU A 326 -52.17 27.39 -0.18
C GLU A 326 -51.53 26.33 0.73
N MET A 327 -50.19 26.19 0.73
CA MET A 327 -49.53 25.02 1.33
C MET A 327 -49.43 25.04 2.88
N THR A 328 -49.82 26.14 3.53
CA THR A 328 -49.70 26.32 4.99
C THR A 328 -50.99 26.06 5.77
N LYS A 329 -52.14 25.88 5.10
CA LYS A 329 -53.46 25.72 5.76
C LYS A 329 -53.84 24.29 6.19
N VAL A 330 -53.08 23.26 5.80
CA VAL A 330 -53.51 21.84 5.89
C VAL A 330 -52.77 21.03 6.99
N LYS A 331 -51.94 21.66 7.82
CA LYS A 331 -51.24 21.00 8.95
C LYS A 331 -51.52 21.59 10.34
N SER A 332 -52.47 22.51 10.47
CA SER A 332 -52.97 22.99 11.78
C SER A 332 -53.77 21.95 12.57
N ASP A 333 -54.27 20.91 11.89
CA ASP A 333 -55.41 20.15 12.41
C ASP A 333 -55.04 18.76 12.97
N LEU A 334 -53.88 18.22 12.59
CA LEU A 334 -53.50 16.83 12.89
C LEU A 334 -52.74 16.64 14.23
N GLN A 335 -52.56 17.69 15.04
CA GLN A 335 -52.02 17.58 16.39
C GLN A 335 -53.07 17.74 17.51
N LYS A 336 -54.34 18.05 17.16
CA LYS A 336 -55.46 18.05 18.12
C LYS A 336 -55.95 16.64 18.47
N CYS A 337 -55.67 15.64 17.63
CA CYS A 337 -56.01 14.24 17.87
C CYS A 337 -55.24 13.61 19.07
N ALA A 338 -54.18 14.26 19.55
CA ALA A 338 -53.30 13.72 20.60
C ALA A 338 -53.85 13.80 22.04
N LYS A 339 -55.12 14.17 22.26
CA LYS A 339 -55.70 14.38 23.61
C LYS A 339 -57.10 13.78 23.86
N VAL A 340 -57.62 12.94 22.95
CA VAL A 340 -58.98 12.36 23.07
C VAL A 340 -58.97 10.84 23.31
N ARG A 341 -57.83 10.16 23.06
CA ARG A 341 -57.73 8.69 23.15
C ARG A 341 -57.71 8.15 24.59
N ASP A 342 -57.11 8.87 25.53
CA ASP A 342 -56.74 8.29 26.84
C ASP A 342 -57.84 8.34 27.92
N SER A 343 -59.04 8.87 27.61
CA SER A 343 -60.06 9.21 28.62
C SER A 343 -61.43 8.51 28.49
N LEU A 344 -61.74 7.82 27.38
CA LEU A 344 -63.10 7.31 27.11
C LEU A 344 -63.25 5.78 26.95
N GLU A 345 -62.17 5.02 26.72
CA GLU A 345 -62.28 3.57 26.51
C GLU A 345 -62.46 2.76 27.82
N LYS A 346 -61.99 3.31 28.95
CA LYS A 346 -62.08 2.66 30.29
C LYS A 346 -63.46 2.69 30.97
N LYS A 347 -64.56 3.05 30.27
CA LYS A 347 -65.88 3.28 30.90
C LYS A 347 -67.12 2.64 30.26
N TYR A 348 -67.03 1.94 29.13
CA TYR A 348 -68.23 1.41 28.45
C TYR A 348 -68.37 -0.13 28.45
N ILE A 349 -67.29 -0.88 28.19
CA ILE A 349 -67.36 -2.34 27.99
C ILE A 349 -67.65 -3.12 29.30
N LYS A 350 -67.41 -2.50 30.47
CA LYS A 350 -67.53 -3.14 31.80
C LYS A 350 -68.92 -3.04 32.46
N LEU A 351 -70.00 -2.83 31.68
CA LEU A 351 -71.36 -2.61 32.23
C LEU A 351 -72.51 -3.26 31.45
N VAL A 352 -72.23 -4.03 30.38
CA VAL A 352 -73.30 -4.55 29.48
C VAL A 352 -73.39 -6.08 29.44
N ARG A 353 -72.32 -6.84 29.76
CA ARG A 353 -72.34 -8.32 29.68
C ARG A 353 -72.60 -9.10 30.97
N GLU A 354 -72.48 -8.47 32.15
CA GLU A 354 -72.64 -9.17 33.45
C GLU A 354 -74.08 -9.16 34.00
N LYS A 355 -75.09 -8.88 33.16
CA LYS A 355 -76.49 -8.66 33.62
C LYS A 355 -77.52 -9.66 33.08
N GLU A 356 -77.30 -10.23 31.89
CA GLU A 356 -78.39 -10.88 31.13
C GLU A 356 -78.40 -12.42 31.21
N GLU A 357 -77.29 -13.05 31.62
CA GLU A 357 -77.18 -14.51 31.71
C GLU A 357 -77.70 -15.09 33.05
N LEU A 358 -77.69 -14.31 34.14
CA LEU A 358 -77.99 -14.80 35.51
C LEU A 358 -79.49 -14.83 35.91
N ILE A 359 -80.42 -14.68 34.96
CA ILE A 359 -81.86 -14.56 35.25
C ILE A 359 -82.68 -15.80 34.82
N VAL A 360 -82.19 -16.60 33.88
CA VAL A 360 -82.99 -17.69 33.25
C VAL A 360 -83.02 -18.98 34.06
N GLU A 361 -81.89 -19.43 34.65
CA GLU A 361 -81.83 -20.76 35.31
C GLU A 361 -82.63 -20.88 36.62
N ARG A 362 -83.18 -19.77 37.15
CA ARG A 362 -83.82 -19.73 38.47
C ARG A 362 -85.30 -20.19 38.48
N THR A 363 -85.93 -20.41 37.32
CA THR A 363 -87.38 -20.71 37.25
C THR A 363 -87.71 -22.20 37.28
N ASP A 364 -86.92 -23.04 36.62
CA ASP A 364 -87.38 -24.35 36.16
C ASP A 364 -87.40 -25.41 37.27
N LEU A 365 -86.54 -25.24 38.29
CA LEU A 365 -86.41 -26.18 39.41
C LEU A 365 -87.57 -26.11 40.44
N ARG A 366 -88.53 -25.20 40.30
CA ARG A 366 -89.68 -25.09 41.23
C ARG A 366 -90.94 -25.88 40.84
N HIS A 367 -91.05 -26.38 39.61
CA HIS A 367 -92.27 -27.05 39.16
C HIS A 367 -92.35 -28.55 39.56
N ARG A 368 -91.21 -29.20 39.83
CA ARG A 368 -91.09 -30.67 39.93
C ARG A 368 -91.72 -31.32 41.18
N ILE A 369 -92.07 -30.55 42.21
CA ILE A 369 -92.33 -31.06 43.58
C ILE A 369 -93.82 -31.42 43.84
N TYR A 370 -94.76 -30.96 43.02
CA TYR A 370 -96.20 -31.02 43.33
C TYR A 370 -96.88 -32.40 43.16
N LEU A 371 -96.33 -33.32 42.37
CA LEU A 371 -97.10 -34.46 41.83
C LEU A 371 -97.28 -35.70 42.75
N PHE A 372 -96.42 -35.92 43.75
CA PHE A 372 -96.30 -37.22 44.44
C PHE A 372 -97.27 -37.47 45.62
N VAL A 373 -98.28 -36.63 45.85
CA VAL A 373 -99.05 -36.64 47.12
C VAL A 373 -100.38 -37.43 47.06
N LYS A 374 -100.76 -38.03 45.92
CA LYS A 374 -102.16 -38.44 45.65
C LYS A 374 -102.49 -39.94 45.65
N GLU A 375 -101.56 -40.85 45.95
CA GLU A 375 -101.70 -42.29 45.59
C GLU A 375 -102.03 -43.27 46.75
N ILE A 376 -102.45 -42.80 47.95
CA ILE A 376 -102.34 -43.59 49.19
C ILE A 376 -103.66 -44.23 49.76
N ASP A 377 -104.86 -43.80 49.36
CA ASP A 377 -106.07 -43.99 50.22
C ASP A 377 -106.93 -45.28 50.07
N ASP A 378 -106.83 -46.08 49.01
CA ASP A 378 -107.98 -46.94 48.57
C ASP A 378 -108.24 -48.32 49.26
N PHE A 379 -107.38 -48.86 50.14
CA PHE A 379 -107.23 -50.35 50.27
C PHE A 379 -108.00 -51.18 51.36
N LYS A 380 -108.98 -50.70 52.15
CA LYS A 380 -109.47 -51.42 53.39
C LYS A 380 -110.90 -52.06 53.33
N LYS A 381 -111.09 -53.41 53.56
CA LYS A 381 -112.38 -54.19 53.34
C LYS A 381 -112.85 -55.32 54.38
N TYR A 382 -113.16 -56.59 54.00
CA TYR A 382 -114.23 -57.51 54.57
C TYR A 382 -113.87 -58.66 55.61
N ILE A 383 -114.84 -59.46 56.20
CA ILE A 383 -114.57 -60.35 57.39
C ILE A 383 -115.45 -61.62 57.86
N VAL A 384 -116.66 -62.01 57.39
CA VAL A 384 -117.79 -62.43 58.31
C VAL A 384 -118.04 -63.88 58.94
N ASP A 385 -118.42 -64.96 58.22
CA ASP A 385 -119.67 -65.80 58.45
C ASP A 385 -119.81 -67.02 59.47
N ASP A 386 -120.74 -67.99 59.20
CA ASP A 386 -121.62 -68.75 60.16
C ASP A 386 -121.65 -70.34 60.08
N LYS A 387 -122.59 -71.04 60.78
CA LYS A 387 -122.48 -72.40 61.43
C LYS A 387 -123.82 -73.23 61.68
N LYS A 388 -123.82 -74.50 62.26
CA LYS A 388 -124.83 -75.33 63.13
C LYS A 388 -125.19 -76.85 62.77
N LYS A 389 -125.51 -77.83 63.72
CA LYS A 389 -126.35 -79.16 63.64
C LYS A 389 -126.13 -80.35 64.73
N ILE A 390 -127.00 -81.43 64.80
CA ILE A 390 -126.87 -82.90 65.29
C ILE A 390 -127.64 -83.48 66.58
N ASP A 391 -128.24 -84.74 66.61
CA ASP A 391 -128.75 -85.58 67.81
C ASP A 391 -129.29 -87.10 67.58
N ILE A 392 -129.62 -87.93 68.65
CA ILE A 392 -130.58 -89.14 68.89
C ILE A 392 -130.20 -90.70 68.78
N MET A 393 -130.59 -91.62 69.76
CA MET A 393 -131.13 -93.08 69.67
C MET A 393 -130.92 -94.14 70.86
N THR A 394 -131.81 -95.18 71.14
CA THR A 394 -131.58 -96.54 71.91
C THR A 394 -132.83 -97.48 72.27
N LYS A 395 -132.75 -98.85 72.53
CA LYS A 395 -133.81 -99.79 73.16
C LYS A 395 -133.55 -101.37 73.41
N GLU A 396 -134.46 -102.12 74.14
CA GLU A 396 -134.87 -103.61 74.33
C GLU A 396 -134.16 -104.80 75.16
N LYS A 397 -134.91 -105.92 75.52
CA LYS A 397 -134.55 -107.17 76.37
C LYS A 397 -135.64 -108.35 76.45
N ASP A 398 -135.36 -109.67 76.79
CA ASP A 398 -136.13 -110.58 77.78
C ASP A 398 -135.58 -112.00 78.32
N MET A 399 -136.40 -113.06 78.68
CA MET A 399 -136.21 -114.13 79.77
C MET A 399 -136.70 -115.64 79.52
N LEU A 400 -136.47 -116.68 80.40
CA LEU A 400 -136.74 -118.19 80.23
C LEU A 400 -136.99 -119.10 81.54
N ASN A 401 -137.49 -120.39 81.50
CA ASN A 401 -137.80 -121.27 82.73
C ASN A 401 -137.79 -122.90 82.71
N LYS A 402 -138.77 -123.62 83.35
CA LYS A 402 -138.79 -124.93 84.16
C LYS A 402 -138.23 -126.31 83.70
N SER A 403 -137.99 -126.60 82.41
CA SER A 403 -137.49 -127.95 81.96
C SER A 403 -136.07 -128.30 82.45
N TYR A 404 -135.36 -127.28 82.93
CA TYR A 404 -133.95 -127.23 83.26
C TYR A 404 -133.42 -128.36 84.17
N THR A 405 -134.17 -128.76 85.20
CA THR A 405 -133.60 -129.52 86.33
C THR A 405 -133.25 -130.99 86.05
N ARG A 406 -133.96 -131.69 85.14
CA ARG A 406 -133.57 -133.05 84.71
C ARG A 406 -132.43 -133.03 83.70
N GLN A 407 -132.37 -132.03 82.81
CA GLN A 407 -131.16 -131.75 82.03
C GLN A 407 -129.95 -131.57 82.95
N GLN A 408 -130.13 -130.84 84.06
CA GLN A 408 -129.04 -130.36 84.93
C GLN A 408 -128.19 -131.46 85.59
N THR A 409 -128.68 -132.68 85.80
CA THR A 409 -127.87 -133.78 86.36
C THR A 409 -127.03 -134.48 85.29
N ALA A 410 -127.63 -134.90 84.16
CA ALA A 410 -126.87 -135.46 83.05
C ALA A 410 -125.84 -134.46 82.49
N PHE A 411 -126.21 -133.18 82.44
CA PHE A 411 -125.33 -132.08 82.07
C PHE A 411 -124.09 -131.99 82.98
N LYS A 412 -124.20 -132.22 84.29
CA LYS A 412 -123.05 -132.13 85.23
C LYS A 412 -121.97 -133.17 84.96
N ASP A 413 -122.34 -134.39 84.59
CA ASP A 413 -121.36 -135.45 84.32
C ASP A 413 -120.73 -135.28 82.92
N GLN A 414 -121.50 -134.87 81.91
CA GLN A 414 -120.94 -134.45 80.61
C GLN A 414 -120.05 -133.19 80.73
N GLN A 415 -120.41 -132.23 81.59
CA GLN A 415 -119.64 -131.02 81.88
C GLN A 415 -118.26 -131.36 82.48
N ARG A 416 -118.18 -132.37 83.36
CA ARG A 416 -116.90 -132.84 83.92
C ARG A 416 -115.98 -133.45 82.86
N PHE A 417 -116.52 -134.25 81.95
CA PHE A 417 -115.74 -134.81 80.83
C PHE A 417 -115.27 -133.72 79.86
N LEU A 418 -116.15 -132.76 79.52
CA LEU A 418 -115.82 -131.60 78.70
C LEU A 418 -114.70 -130.75 79.30
N GLN A 419 -114.75 -130.45 80.61
CA GLN A 419 -113.70 -129.68 81.29
C GLN A 419 -112.31 -130.32 81.19
N LEU A 420 -112.24 -131.66 81.24
CA LEU A 420 -110.98 -132.40 81.13
C LEU A 420 -110.40 -132.32 79.70
N GLN A 421 -111.23 -132.44 78.68
CA GLN A 421 -110.84 -132.24 77.27
C GLN A 421 -110.45 -130.77 76.98
N GLU A 422 -111.17 -129.82 77.57
CA GLU A 422 -110.93 -128.38 77.39
C GLU A 422 -109.58 -127.95 78.00
N GLN A 423 -109.16 -128.56 79.12
CA GLN A 423 -107.83 -128.36 79.71
C GLN A 423 -106.72 -128.94 78.81
N ALA A 424 -106.91 -130.13 78.25
CA ALA A 424 -105.95 -130.74 77.33
C ALA A 424 -105.78 -129.90 76.04
N LYS A 425 -106.89 -129.40 75.48
CA LYS A 425 -106.90 -128.50 74.32
C LYS A 425 -106.12 -127.21 74.60
N LYS A 426 -106.39 -126.53 75.72
CA LYS A 426 -105.72 -125.28 76.10
C LYS A 426 -104.20 -125.42 76.27
N LYS A 427 -103.71 -126.59 76.71
CA LYS A 427 -102.26 -126.86 76.78
C LYS A 427 -101.61 -126.95 75.39
N MET A 428 -102.26 -127.63 74.45
CA MET A 428 -101.78 -127.71 73.06
C MET A 428 -101.84 -126.36 72.34
N GLU A 429 -102.87 -125.54 72.62
CA GLU A 429 -102.97 -124.18 72.08
C GLU A 429 -101.84 -123.28 72.57
N LEU A 430 -101.50 -123.32 73.87
CA LEU A 430 -100.36 -122.58 74.43
C LEU A 430 -99.01 -123.01 73.84
N GLU A 431 -98.82 -124.30 73.57
CA GLU A 431 -97.59 -124.81 72.93
C GLU A 431 -97.49 -124.34 71.47
N LEU A 432 -98.61 -124.30 70.74
CA LEU A 432 -98.68 -123.73 69.38
C LEU A 432 -98.42 -122.22 69.35
N ASP A 433 -99.00 -121.44 70.27
CA ASP A 433 -98.77 -120.00 70.39
C ASP A 433 -97.30 -119.69 70.69
N LEU A 434 -96.64 -120.48 71.54
CA LEU A 434 -95.21 -120.35 71.80
C LEU A 434 -94.37 -120.58 70.53
N PHE A 435 -94.63 -121.64 69.78
CA PHE A 435 -93.92 -121.89 68.51
C PHE A 435 -94.20 -120.80 67.44
N LEU A 436 -95.42 -120.24 67.40
CA LEU A 436 -95.75 -119.10 66.53
C LEU A 436 -94.97 -117.83 66.93
N ILE A 437 -94.84 -117.57 68.23
CA ILE A 437 -94.02 -116.46 68.75
C ILE A 437 -92.54 -116.66 68.38
N GLU A 438 -92.00 -117.87 68.50
CA GLU A 438 -90.61 -118.18 68.15
C GLU A 438 -90.36 -118.06 66.64
N SER A 439 -91.25 -118.60 65.80
CA SER A 439 -91.22 -118.39 64.34
C SER A 439 -91.26 -116.89 63.98
N GLY A 440 -92.05 -116.10 64.72
CA GLY A 440 -92.09 -114.65 64.61
C GLY A 440 -90.77 -113.96 65.00
N LYS A 441 -90.06 -114.43 66.03
CA LYS A 441 -88.71 -113.94 66.39
C LYS A 441 -87.71 -114.25 65.27
N HIS A 442 -87.67 -115.48 64.78
CA HIS A 442 -86.71 -115.89 63.73
C HIS A 442 -86.94 -115.12 62.41
N LYS A 443 -88.19 -114.94 61.97
CA LYS A 443 -88.50 -114.12 60.79
C LYS A 443 -88.06 -112.65 60.95
N LYS A 444 -88.20 -112.07 62.15
CA LYS A 444 -87.71 -110.72 62.46
C LYS A 444 -86.17 -110.62 62.51
N LEU A 445 -85.48 -111.70 62.87
CA LEU A 445 -84.02 -111.77 62.84
C LEU A 445 -83.48 -111.89 61.40
N ILE A 446 -84.08 -112.77 60.59
CA ILE A 446 -83.73 -112.92 59.17
C ILE A 446 -83.91 -111.59 58.44
N ALA A 447 -85.09 -110.97 58.56
CA ALA A 447 -85.37 -109.66 57.94
C ALA A 447 -84.56 -108.48 58.51
N ARG A 448 -83.78 -108.67 59.58
CA ARG A 448 -82.75 -107.72 60.02
C ARG A 448 -81.44 -107.99 59.28
N LEU A 449 -80.97 -109.24 59.31
CA LEU A 449 -79.71 -109.67 58.69
C LEU A 449 -79.72 -109.47 57.16
N GLU A 450 -80.87 -109.62 56.50
CA GLU A 450 -81.02 -109.31 55.07
C GLU A 450 -80.82 -107.82 54.79
N ARG A 451 -81.43 -106.92 55.58
CA ARG A 451 -81.23 -105.47 55.45
C ARG A 451 -79.80 -105.04 55.79
N GLU A 452 -79.17 -105.74 56.73
CA GLU A 452 -77.79 -105.49 57.15
C GLU A 452 -76.81 -105.94 56.06
N ARG A 453 -77.04 -107.09 55.41
CA ARG A 453 -76.35 -107.52 54.18
C ARG A 453 -76.54 -106.50 53.05
N ASP A 454 -77.78 -106.10 52.77
CA ASP A 454 -78.08 -105.24 51.62
C ASP A 454 -77.46 -103.85 51.80
N ARG A 455 -77.57 -103.28 53.01
CA ARG A 455 -76.88 -102.04 53.39
C ARG A 455 -75.35 -102.16 53.24
N LEU A 456 -74.74 -103.25 53.73
CA LEU A 456 -73.30 -103.46 53.58
C LEU A 456 -72.89 -103.65 52.12
N SER A 457 -73.77 -104.18 51.27
CA SER A 457 -73.56 -104.29 49.83
C SER A 457 -73.67 -102.93 49.12
N GLU A 458 -74.58 -102.04 49.56
CA GLU A 458 -74.67 -100.66 49.10
C GLU A 458 -73.43 -99.86 49.54
N GLU A 459 -73.05 -99.91 50.82
CA GLU A 459 -71.85 -99.27 51.36
C GLU A 459 -70.56 -99.78 50.64
N GLN A 460 -70.48 -101.06 50.29
CA GLN A 460 -69.37 -101.59 49.48
C GLN A 460 -69.39 -101.02 48.05
N LEU A 461 -70.57 -100.85 47.44
CA LEU A 461 -70.71 -100.31 46.08
C LEU A 461 -70.29 -98.83 46.04
N ASP A 462 -70.74 -98.03 47.00
CA ASP A 462 -70.37 -96.62 47.15
C ASP A 462 -68.88 -96.44 47.45
N LEU A 463 -68.29 -97.29 48.31
CA LEU A 463 -66.84 -97.32 48.51
C LEU A 463 -66.08 -97.72 47.23
N THR A 464 -66.62 -98.63 46.43
CA THR A 464 -66.00 -99.03 45.15
C THR A 464 -66.07 -97.91 44.11
N ASN A 465 -67.22 -97.23 44.00
CA ASN A 465 -67.42 -96.08 43.12
C ASN A 465 -66.50 -94.93 43.51
N THR A 466 -66.46 -94.54 44.79
CA THR A 466 -65.60 -93.44 45.26
C THR A 466 -64.11 -93.76 45.14
N ILE A 467 -63.69 -95.03 45.24
CA ILE A 467 -62.32 -95.45 44.90
C ILE A 467 -62.05 -95.30 43.39
N GLN A 468 -62.99 -95.66 42.52
CA GLN A 468 -62.84 -95.51 41.07
C GLN A 468 -62.77 -94.02 40.67
N ASP A 469 -63.64 -93.18 41.22
CA ASP A 469 -63.61 -91.73 41.04
C ASP A 469 -62.24 -91.16 41.47
N GLN A 470 -61.74 -91.54 42.64
CA GLN A 470 -60.41 -91.12 43.10
C GLN A 470 -59.27 -91.62 42.19
N ILE A 471 -59.38 -92.80 41.59
CA ILE A 471 -58.39 -93.32 40.63
C ILE A 471 -58.38 -92.51 39.34
N ASP A 472 -59.55 -92.13 38.82
CA ASP A 472 -59.66 -91.31 37.61
C ASP A 472 -59.31 -89.84 37.86
N ASP A 473 -59.63 -89.31 39.04
CA ASP A 473 -59.19 -88.00 39.50
C ASP A 473 -57.65 -87.95 39.69
N ILE A 474 -57.03 -89.04 40.17
CA ILE A 474 -55.56 -89.22 40.19
C ILE A 474 -54.99 -89.34 38.77
N ARG A 475 -55.69 -89.96 37.81
CA ARG A 475 -55.26 -90.02 36.39
C ARG A 475 -55.31 -88.62 35.76
N MET A 476 -56.39 -87.87 35.95
CA MET A 476 -56.52 -86.48 35.50
C MET A 476 -55.41 -85.59 36.11
N LYS A 477 -55.18 -85.70 37.43
CA LYS A 477 -54.10 -84.96 38.11
C LYS A 477 -52.71 -85.35 37.58
N LYS A 478 -52.47 -86.63 37.24
CA LYS A 478 -51.22 -87.07 36.59
C LYS A 478 -51.04 -86.52 35.17
N ALA A 479 -52.12 -86.45 34.37
CA ALA A 479 -52.10 -85.82 33.05
C ALA A 479 -51.77 -84.32 33.16
N ASN A 480 -52.49 -83.60 34.03
CA ASN A 480 -52.24 -82.17 34.29
C ASN A 480 -50.79 -81.91 34.78
N ILE A 481 -50.23 -82.79 35.64
CA ILE A 481 -48.83 -82.71 36.07
C ILE A 481 -47.85 -82.96 34.91
N PHE A 482 -48.18 -83.86 33.98
CA PHE A 482 -47.36 -84.08 32.78
C PHE A 482 -47.37 -82.86 31.85
N ASP A 483 -48.55 -82.29 31.56
CA ASP A 483 -48.68 -81.13 30.69
C ASP A 483 -48.06 -79.87 31.30
N LEU A 484 -48.21 -79.66 32.62
CA LEU A 484 -47.52 -78.59 33.35
C LEU A 484 -46.00 -78.79 33.35
N ARG A 485 -45.49 -80.02 33.47
CA ARG A 485 -44.05 -80.31 33.31
C ARG A 485 -43.57 -80.03 31.89
N LYS A 486 -44.35 -80.37 30.87
CA LYS A 486 -44.06 -80.07 29.47
C LYS A 486 -44.00 -78.56 29.23
N GLU A 487 -45.01 -77.81 29.70
CA GLU A 487 -45.00 -76.34 29.72
C GLU A 487 -43.75 -75.78 30.40
N VAL A 488 -43.38 -76.27 31.59
CA VAL A 488 -42.15 -75.84 32.28
C VAL A 488 -40.91 -76.10 31.42
N THR A 489 -40.75 -77.29 30.83
CA THR A 489 -39.58 -77.55 29.95
C THR A 489 -39.57 -76.69 28.69
N GLU A 490 -40.72 -76.35 28.11
CA GLU A 490 -40.81 -75.41 26.99
C GLU A 490 -40.51 -73.96 27.40
N ARG A 491 -40.91 -73.57 28.61
CA ARG A 491 -40.63 -72.23 29.17
C ARG A 491 -39.15 -72.10 29.55
N ASP A 492 -38.54 -73.14 30.12
CA ASP A 492 -37.09 -73.23 30.37
C ASP A 492 -36.28 -73.20 29.07
N ALA A 493 -36.72 -73.91 28.02
CA ALA A 493 -36.08 -73.86 26.71
C ALA A 493 -36.15 -72.44 26.12
N LYS A 494 -37.31 -71.79 26.18
CA LYS A 494 -37.50 -70.38 25.77
C LYS A 494 -36.67 -69.42 26.63
N LEU A 495 -36.54 -69.66 27.93
CA LEU A 495 -35.71 -68.86 28.85
C LEU A 495 -34.23 -68.97 28.50
N ARG A 496 -33.71 -70.18 28.26
CA ARG A 496 -32.32 -70.41 27.80
C ARG A 496 -32.07 -69.77 26.44
N GLN A 497 -33.03 -69.85 25.52
CA GLN A 497 -32.94 -69.22 24.21
C GLN A 497 -32.92 -67.69 24.32
N GLN A 498 -33.71 -67.10 25.22
CA GLN A 498 -33.69 -65.66 25.56
C GLN A 498 -32.37 -65.25 26.25
N GLN A 499 -31.84 -66.06 27.17
CA GLN A 499 -30.54 -65.83 27.81
C GLN A 499 -29.40 -65.82 26.79
N ASN A 500 -29.34 -66.83 25.91
CA ASN A 500 -28.35 -66.88 24.82
C ASN A 500 -28.48 -65.67 23.88
N LEU A 501 -29.71 -65.22 23.57
CA LEU A 501 -29.93 -64.01 22.76
C LEU A 501 -29.45 -62.75 23.48
N TYR A 502 -29.73 -62.64 24.79
CA TYR A 502 -29.29 -61.52 25.62
C TYR A 502 -27.75 -61.49 25.76
N GLU A 503 -27.10 -62.63 25.92
CA GLU A 503 -25.63 -62.73 25.96
C GLU A 503 -24.99 -62.38 24.60
N ALA A 504 -25.60 -62.82 23.49
CA ALA A 504 -25.19 -62.40 22.14
C ALA A 504 -25.35 -60.88 21.95
N ILE A 505 -26.50 -60.30 22.32
CA ILE A 505 -26.75 -58.85 22.26
C ILE A 505 -25.79 -58.09 23.18
N ARG A 506 -25.51 -58.59 24.38
CA ARG A 506 -24.55 -58.00 25.33
C ARG A 506 -23.11 -58.06 24.80
N SER A 507 -22.74 -59.16 24.13
CA SER A 507 -21.46 -59.31 23.43
C SER A 507 -21.33 -58.29 22.29
N VAL A 508 -22.32 -58.24 21.39
CA VAL A 508 -22.36 -57.26 20.28
C VAL A 508 -22.36 -55.82 20.80
N ARG A 509 -23.13 -55.50 21.86
CA ARG A 509 -23.12 -54.19 22.51
C ARG A 509 -21.74 -53.84 23.06
N ASN A 510 -21.05 -54.79 23.71
CA ASN A 510 -19.71 -54.56 24.24
C ASN A 510 -18.67 -54.38 23.11
N ALA A 511 -18.79 -55.12 22.01
CA ALA A 511 -17.94 -54.98 20.84
C ALA A 511 -18.16 -53.63 20.12
N LEU A 512 -19.43 -53.23 19.93
CA LEU A 512 -19.80 -51.91 19.39
C LEU A 512 -19.35 -50.78 20.32
N GLN A 513 -19.45 -50.93 21.64
CA GLN A 513 -18.97 -49.93 22.58
C GLN A 513 -17.43 -49.82 22.59
N LYS A 514 -16.71 -50.94 22.40
CA LYS A 514 -15.25 -50.93 22.21
C LYS A 514 -14.86 -50.25 20.90
N SER A 515 -15.52 -50.59 19.79
CA SER A 515 -15.30 -49.94 18.49
C SER A 515 -15.66 -48.45 18.52
N LEU A 516 -16.73 -48.06 19.21
CA LEU A 516 -17.07 -46.65 19.45
C LEU A 516 -16.02 -45.95 20.31
N GLN A 517 -15.45 -46.61 21.32
CA GLN A 517 -14.35 -46.08 22.12
C GLN A 517 -13.05 -45.94 21.31
N GLU A 518 -12.79 -46.87 20.40
CA GLU A 518 -11.67 -46.83 19.45
C GLU A 518 -11.84 -45.67 18.47
N SER A 519 -12.95 -45.59 17.73
CA SER A 519 -13.20 -44.48 16.79
C SER A 519 -13.41 -43.12 17.46
N THR A 520 -13.87 -43.05 18.72
CA THR A 520 -13.83 -41.76 19.46
C THR A 520 -12.41 -41.40 19.88
N SER A 521 -11.56 -42.37 20.25
CA SER A 521 -10.13 -42.11 20.51
C SER A 521 -9.41 -41.63 19.24
N GLU A 522 -9.64 -42.28 18.09
CA GLU A 522 -9.17 -41.84 16.77
C GLU A 522 -9.70 -40.45 16.42
N CYS A 523 -10.97 -40.15 16.68
CA CYS A 523 -11.53 -38.82 16.49
C CYS A 523 -10.85 -37.76 17.39
N THR A 524 -10.45 -38.11 18.64
CA THR A 524 -9.64 -37.20 19.47
C THR A 524 -8.21 -37.05 18.94
N GLU A 525 -7.59 -38.10 18.40
CA GLU A 525 -6.30 -37.99 17.72
C GLU A 525 -6.39 -37.13 16.47
N LEU A 526 -7.39 -37.34 15.62
CA LEU A 526 -7.63 -36.54 14.43
C LEU A 526 -7.93 -35.09 14.80
N LYS A 527 -8.64 -34.82 15.90
CA LYS A 527 -8.80 -33.45 16.44
C LYS A 527 -7.49 -32.85 16.98
N ARG A 528 -6.58 -33.65 17.56
CA ARG A 528 -5.21 -33.19 17.95
C ARG A 528 -4.35 -32.92 16.72
N LYS A 529 -4.34 -33.82 15.74
CA LYS A 529 -3.65 -33.70 14.44
C LYS A 529 -4.18 -32.49 13.66
N LEU A 530 -5.50 -32.27 13.63
CA LEU A 530 -6.14 -31.12 13.00
C LEU A 530 -5.81 -29.82 13.76
N LYS A 531 -5.76 -29.80 15.10
CA LYS A 531 -5.24 -28.63 15.85
C LYS A 531 -3.78 -28.34 15.54
N LEU A 532 -2.91 -29.36 15.47
CA LEU A 532 -1.51 -29.19 15.06
C LEU A 532 -1.39 -28.68 13.61
N LEU A 533 -2.19 -29.20 12.69
CA LEU A 533 -2.26 -28.74 11.29
C LEU A 533 -2.87 -27.33 11.19
N SER A 534 -3.80 -26.94 12.07
CA SER A 534 -4.34 -25.57 12.15
C SER A 534 -3.25 -24.61 12.62
N ILE A 535 -2.55 -24.94 13.71
CA ILE A 535 -1.40 -24.16 14.21
C ILE A 535 -0.30 -24.07 13.15
N GLN A 536 0.00 -25.16 12.44
CA GLN A 536 0.95 -25.15 11.32
C GLN A 536 0.43 -24.33 10.13
N ALA A 537 -0.87 -24.36 9.81
CA ALA A 537 -1.47 -23.54 8.76
C ALA A 537 -1.57 -22.06 9.16
N GLU A 538 -1.74 -21.74 10.44
CA GLU A 538 -1.69 -20.39 11.00
C GLU A 538 -0.25 -19.87 10.98
N GLN A 539 0.72 -20.67 11.41
CA GLN A 539 2.15 -20.36 11.33
C GLN A 539 2.64 -20.27 9.88
N LEU A 540 2.09 -21.06 8.95
CA LEU A 540 2.34 -20.92 7.51
C LEU A 540 1.65 -19.69 6.92
N LYS A 541 0.42 -19.35 7.35
CA LYS A 541 -0.23 -18.07 6.99
C LYS A 541 0.53 -16.86 7.54
N GLU A 542 1.13 -16.97 8.71
CA GLU A 542 1.96 -15.91 9.31
C GLU A 542 3.30 -15.80 8.59
N ASN A 543 3.95 -16.92 8.28
CA ASN A 543 5.13 -16.96 7.39
C ASN A 543 4.80 -16.42 5.99
N ILE A 544 3.65 -16.75 5.41
CA ILE A 544 3.16 -16.18 4.14
C ILE A 544 2.91 -14.69 4.31
N SER A 545 2.23 -14.25 5.37
CA SER A 545 2.02 -12.82 5.64
C SER A 545 3.33 -12.05 5.85
N GLU A 546 4.35 -12.67 6.44
CA GLU A 546 5.69 -12.08 6.53
C GLU A 546 6.43 -12.14 5.19
N LYS A 547 6.27 -13.21 4.39
CA LYS A 547 6.79 -13.27 3.02
C LYS A 547 6.09 -12.30 2.09
N ASP A 548 4.82 -11.97 2.32
CA ASP A 548 4.04 -10.93 1.66
C ASP A 548 4.48 -9.55 2.13
N LYS A 549 4.75 -9.34 3.42
CA LYS A 549 5.38 -8.10 3.91
C LYS A 549 6.80 -7.94 3.34
N GLN A 550 7.55 -9.03 3.15
CA GLN A 550 8.87 -9.04 2.52
C GLN A 550 8.76 -8.87 0.99
N LEU A 551 7.72 -9.40 0.34
CA LEU A 551 7.43 -9.21 -1.08
C LEU A 551 6.93 -7.80 -1.35
N ILE A 552 6.07 -7.21 -0.52
CA ILE A 552 5.64 -5.81 -0.61
C ILE A 552 6.83 -4.87 -0.31
N LYS A 553 7.74 -5.22 0.60
CA LYS A 553 9.02 -4.52 0.76
C LYS A 553 9.90 -4.66 -0.48
N MET A 554 10.02 -5.86 -1.06
CA MET A 554 10.80 -6.09 -2.28
C MET A 554 10.13 -5.52 -3.53
N GLU A 555 8.80 -5.38 -3.56
CA GLU A 555 8.02 -4.79 -4.64
C GLU A 555 8.09 -3.27 -4.51
N THR A 556 7.99 -2.70 -3.31
CA THR A 556 8.24 -1.26 -3.10
C THR A 556 9.71 -0.91 -3.36
N ILE A 557 10.68 -1.76 -3.00
CA ILE A 557 12.08 -1.62 -3.41
C ILE A 557 12.23 -1.81 -4.92
N MET A 558 11.54 -2.77 -5.57
CA MET A 558 11.53 -2.95 -7.03
C MET A 558 10.74 -1.87 -7.77
N ARG A 559 9.88 -1.11 -7.10
CA ARG A 559 9.06 -0.03 -7.65
C ARG A 559 9.68 1.33 -7.39
N MET A 560 10.46 1.47 -6.33
CA MET A 560 11.47 2.52 -6.17
C MET A 560 12.62 2.29 -7.14
N SER A 561 13.18 1.08 -7.23
CA SER A 561 14.22 0.71 -8.20
C SER A 561 13.71 0.70 -9.64
N ASN A 562 12.44 0.34 -9.93
CA ASN A 562 11.87 0.57 -11.27
C ASN A 562 11.55 2.06 -11.49
N LYS A 563 11.19 2.87 -10.48
CA LYS A 563 11.13 4.33 -10.64
C LYS A 563 12.50 4.93 -10.91
N GLU A 564 13.52 4.52 -10.17
CA GLU A 564 14.92 4.87 -10.37
C GLU A 564 15.43 4.33 -11.70
N LYS A 565 14.94 3.19 -12.22
CA LYS A 565 15.29 2.64 -13.53
C LYS A 565 14.51 3.28 -14.67
N GLU A 566 13.27 3.69 -14.49
CA GLU A 566 12.54 4.53 -15.46
C GLU A 566 13.03 5.99 -15.41
N GLN A 567 13.52 6.46 -14.26
CA GLN A 567 14.18 7.76 -14.11
C GLN A 567 15.62 7.70 -14.61
N LEU A 568 16.37 6.61 -14.40
CA LEU A 568 17.67 6.36 -15.03
C LEU A 568 17.55 5.96 -16.49
N LYS A 569 16.41 5.44 -16.96
CA LYS A 569 16.10 5.31 -18.40
C LYS A 569 15.68 6.64 -18.98
N SER A 570 14.90 7.45 -18.26
CA SER A 570 14.58 8.82 -18.66
C SER A 570 15.86 9.63 -18.71
N ASP A 571 16.77 9.47 -17.74
CA ASP A 571 18.10 10.06 -17.78
C ASP A 571 19.01 9.36 -18.80
N LEU A 572 18.90 8.07 -19.10
CA LEU A 572 19.64 7.42 -20.21
C LEU A 572 19.04 7.78 -21.58
N LEU A 573 17.80 8.27 -21.63
CA LEU A 573 17.12 8.80 -22.81
C LEU A 573 17.45 10.29 -22.97
N ASN A 574 17.42 11.08 -21.90
CA ASN A 574 17.80 12.50 -21.87
C ASN A 574 19.31 12.64 -22.08
N LYS A 575 20.13 11.83 -21.40
CA LYS A 575 21.58 11.67 -21.68
C LYS A 575 21.81 10.89 -22.96
N GLY A 576 20.89 10.06 -23.42
CA GLY A 576 21.00 9.32 -24.70
C GLY A 576 20.74 10.23 -25.90
N GLU A 577 19.80 11.15 -25.77
CA GLU A 577 19.51 12.26 -26.67
C GLU A 577 20.56 13.34 -26.53
N MET A 578 21.02 13.67 -25.32
CA MET A 578 22.20 14.52 -25.15
C MET A 578 23.47 13.83 -25.65
N ILE A 579 23.54 12.50 -25.74
CA ILE A 579 24.61 11.74 -26.42
C ILE A 579 24.34 11.66 -27.93
N LYS A 580 23.10 11.78 -28.42
CA LYS A 580 22.80 11.96 -29.86
C LYS A 580 23.16 13.39 -30.30
N THR A 581 22.78 14.42 -29.55
CA THR A 581 23.23 15.80 -29.79
C THR A 581 24.73 15.86 -29.61
N LEU A 582 25.32 15.40 -28.50
CA LEU A 582 26.79 15.37 -28.37
C LEU A 582 27.47 14.46 -29.39
N LYS A 583 26.80 13.51 -30.06
CA LYS A 583 27.35 12.77 -31.22
C LYS A 583 27.14 13.50 -32.55
N LEU A 584 26.14 14.38 -32.67
CA LEU A 584 25.99 15.32 -33.77
C LEU A 584 26.98 16.47 -33.59
N ASP A 585 27.06 17.08 -32.42
CA ASP A 585 28.08 18.03 -31.99
C ASP A 585 29.49 17.43 -32.09
N LEU A 586 29.72 16.15 -31.73
CA LEU A 586 31.02 15.49 -31.99
C LEU A 586 31.18 15.07 -33.46
N SER A 587 30.12 14.81 -34.22
CA SER A 587 30.21 14.65 -35.67
C SER A 587 30.67 15.97 -36.30
N ASP A 588 30.07 17.08 -35.89
CA ASP A 588 30.32 18.40 -36.45
C ASP A 588 31.61 19.01 -35.90
N LEU A 589 31.97 18.77 -34.64
CA LEU A 589 33.30 19.06 -34.10
C LEU A 589 34.37 18.09 -34.62
N THR A 590 34.06 16.86 -35.04
CA THR A 590 35.06 16.02 -35.76
C THR A 590 35.11 16.32 -37.25
N ASN A 591 34.05 16.84 -37.87
CA ASN A 591 34.06 17.33 -39.25
C ASN A 591 34.71 18.71 -39.34
N GLU A 592 34.50 19.57 -38.36
CA GLU A 592 35.26 20.79 -38.12
C GLU A 592 36.68 20.46 -37.70
N SER A 593 36.94 19.48 -36.82
CA SER A 593 38.31 19.04 -36.53
C SER A 593 38.97 18.36 -37.73
N LYS A 594 38.24 17.75 -38.68
CA LYS A 594 38.76 17.30 -39.99
C LYS A 594 39.06 18.50 -40.89
N LYS A 595 38.17 19.49 -40.99
CA LYS A 595 38.40 20.75 -41.73
C LYS A 595 39.60 21.51 -41.15
N LEU A 596 39.70 21.65 -39.83
CA LEU A 596 40.81 22.26 -39.12
C LEU A 596 42.08 21.42 -39.22
N ARG A 597 42.04 20.08 -39.18
CA ARG A 597 43.21 19.22 -39.45
C ARG A 597 43.66 19.32 -40.91
N SER A 598 42.73 19.45 -41.86
CA SER A 598 43.02 19.69 -43.27
C SER A 598 43.63 21.08 -43.47
N ASN A 599 43.08 22.11 -42.81
CA ASN A 599 43.63 23.46 -42.82
C ASN A 599 44.98 23.53 -42.10
N ILE A 600 45.19 22.77 -41.02
CA ILE A 600 46.48 22.64 -40.32
C ILE A 600 47.47 21.83 -41.16
N ALA A 601 47.04 20.82 -41.92
CA ALA A 601 47.89 20.09 -42.86
C ALA A 601 48.29 20.97 -44.05
N PHE A 602 47.33 21.73 -44.60
CA PHE A 602 47.57 22.76 -45.61
C PHE A 602 48.52 23.83 -45.08
N LEU A 603 48.23 24.45 -43.93
CA LEU A 603 49.10 25.45 -43.30
C LEU A 603 50.46 24.88 -42.89
N LYS A 604 50.57 23.60 -42.49
CA LYS A 604 51.87 22.94 -42.26
C LYS A 604 52.62 22.68 -43.57
N ASN A 605 51.94 22.37 -44.67
CA ASN A 605 52.56 22.24 -45.98
C ASN A 605 53.00 23.61 -46.52
N SER A 606 52.17 24.65 -46.40
CA SER A 606 52.54 26.03 -46.72
C SER A 606 53.66 26.54 -45.83
N LEU A 607 53.66 26.24 -44.52
CA LEU A 607 54.73 26.60 -43.60
C LEU A 607 56.02 25.78 -43.84
N LYS A 608 55.91 24.55 -44.36
CA LYS A 608 57.04 23.77 -44.87
C LYS A 608 57.58 24.37 -46.18
N GLN A 609 56.72 24.80 -47.10
CA GLN A 609 57.11 25.51 -48.32
C GLN A 609 57.74 26.88 -48.00
N HIS A 610 57.18 27.64 -47.08
CA HIS A 610 57.77 28.88 -46.57
C HIS A 610 59.08 28.60 -45.81
N GLY A 611 59.19 27.48 -45.08
CA GLY A 611 60.44 27.05 -44.44
C GLY A 611 61.52 26.67 -45.46
N GLN A 612 61.13 25.98 -46.55
CA GLN A 612 62.01 25.70 -47.70
C GLN A 612 62.41 26.99 -48.43
N HIS A 613 61.48 27.93 -48.60
CA HIS A 613 61.75 29.23 -49.22
C HIS A 613 62.62 30.14 -48.33
N VAL A 614 62.43 30.12 -47.01
CA VAL A 614 63.33 30.78 -46.05
C VAL A 614 64.71 30.11 -46.06
N ALA A 615 64.80 28.78 -46.17
CA ALA A 615 66.09 28.10 -46.34
C ALA A 615 66.76 28.45 -47.69
N GLN A 616 66.00 28.61 -48.77
CA GLN A 616 66.50 29.14 -50.05
C GLN A 616 66.99 30.59 -49.90
N LEU A 617 66.19 31.49 -49.33
CA LEU A 617 66.56 32.88 -49.07
C LEU A 617 67.74 33.01 -48.09
N MET A 618 67.91 32.08 -47.14
CA MET A 618 69.09 32.02 -46.28
C MET A 618 70.32 31.53 -47.04
N ASN A 619 70.20 30.50 -47.88
CA ASN A 619 71.28 30.07 -48.77
C ASN A 619 71.67 31.18 -49.77
N GLU A 620 70.70 31.89 -50.35
CA GLU A 620 70.92 33.05 -51.22
C GLU A 620 71.58 34.21 -50.46
N ARG A 621 71.09 34.54 -49.25
CA ARG A 621 71.73 35.51 -48.34
C ARG A 621 73.16 35.11 -48.00
N ASP A 622 73.44 33.83 -47.80
CA ASP A 622 74.77 33.36 -47.38
C ASP A 622 75.73 33.24 -48.57
N VAL A 623 75.23 32.94 -49.77
CA VAL A 623 75.98 33.06 -51.03
C VAL A 623 76.27 34.54 -51.33
N LEU A 624 75.28 35.43 -51.24
CA LEU A 624 75.44 36.87 -51.41
C LEU A 624 76.34 37.47 -50.32
N GLY A 625 76.24 36.99 -49.09
CA GLY A 625 77.12 37.34 -47.97
C GLY A 625 78.55 36.92 -48.23
N ALA A 626 78.78 35.68 -48.66
CA ALA A 626 80.10 35.19 -49.06
C ALA A 626 80.64 35.86 -50.34
N GLN A 627 79.79 36.42 -51.20
CA GLN A 627 80.18 37.29 -52.32
C GLN A 627 80.50 38.71 -51.85
N LEU A 628 79.73 39.28 -50.92
CA LEU A 628 79.96 40.59 -50.33
C LEU A 628 81.24 40.62 -49.48
N VAL A 629 81.52 39.57 -48.70
CA VAL A 629 82.79 39.41 -47.99
C VAL A 629 83.94 39.37 -48.99
N ARG A 630 83.90 38.48 -50.00
CA ARG A 630 84.93 38.44 -51.06
C ARG A 630 85.08 39.76 -51.82
N ARG A 631 83.99 40.48 -52.09
CA ARG A 631 84.02 41.83 -52.69
C ARG A 631 84.64 42.87 -51.76
N ASN A 632 84.38 42.79 -50.45
CA ASN A 632 85.01 43.66 -49.45
C ASN A 632 86.50 43.33 -49.28
N ASP A 633 86.89 42.06 -49.35
CA ASP A 633 88.29 41.62 -49.34
C ASP A 633 89.01 42.07 -50.63
N GLU A 634 88.38 41.93 -51.80
CA GLU A 634 88.86 42.49 -53.08
C GLU A 634 89.01 44.02 -52.99
N ILE A 635 88.04 44.74 -52.43
CA ILE A 635 88.09 46.20 -52.21
C ILE A 635 89.19 46.57 -51.20
N PHE A 636 89.39 45.79 -50.14
CA PHE A 636 90.45 46.00 -49.16
C PHE A 636 91.82 45.84 -49.80
N LEU A 637 92.04 44.74 -50.53
CA LEU A 637 93.28 44.50 -51.29
C LEU A 637 93.53 45.57 -52.37
N LEU A 638 92.47 46.09 -53.00
CA LEU A 638 92.56 47.21 -53.94
C LEU A 638 92.90 48.53 -53.23
N ASN A 639 92.34 48.80 -52.05
CA ASN A 639 92.65 49.98 -51.25
C ASN A 639 94.10 49.94 -50.73
N ASP A 640 94.55 48.82 -50.17
CA ASP A 640 95.95 48.61 -49.79
C ASP A 640 96.90 48.80 -50.99
N LYS A 641 96.54 48.24 -52.15
CA LYS A 641 97.28 48.44 -53.40
C LYS A 641 97.29 49.92 -53.83
N ILE A 642 96.18 50.64 -53.70
CA ILE A 642 96.11 52.09 -53.95
C ILE A 642 96.99 52.85 -52.96
N THR A 643 96.98 52.52 -51.67
CA THR A 643 97.84 53.15 -50.66
C THR A 643 99.32 52.88 -50.91
N ILE A 644 99.71 51.67 -51.29
CA ILE A 644 101.09 51.32 -51.69
C ILE A 644 101.49 52.09 -52.96
N LEU A 645 100.60 52.19 -53.96
CA LEU A 645 100.84 52.97 -55.17
C LEU A 645 100.92 54.48 -54.89
N GLN A 646 100.11 55.03 -53.99
CA GLN A 646 100.17 56.43 -53.54
C GLN A 646 101.47 56.72 -52.78
N LEU A 647 101.90 55.83 -51.88
CA LEU A 647 103.20 55.95 -51.19
C LEU A 647 104.38 55.84 -52.17
N THR A 648 104.24 55.03 -53.23
CA THR A 648 105.24 54.91 -54.30
C THR A 648 105.25 56.16 -55.20
N LEU A 649 104.07 56.70 -55.53
CA LEU A 649 103.91 57.93 -56.29
C LEU A 649 104.50 59.12 -55.53
N ALA A 650 104.13 59.31 -54.26
CA ALA A 650 104.65 60.40 -53.42
C ALA A 650 106.17 60.34 -53.22
N ARG A 651 106.76 59.14 -53.16
CA ARG A 651 108.23 58.95 -53.21
C ARG A 651 108.80 59.33 -54.58
N GLY A 652 108.13 58.95 -55.66
CA GLY A 652 108.49 59.33 -57.03
C GLY A 652 108.42 60.84 -57.28
N GLU A 653 107.38 61.50 -56.78
CA GLU A 653 107.17 62.96 -56.80
C GLU A 653 108.26 63.66 -55.99
N ALA A 654 108.52 63.25 -54.74
CA ALA A 654 109.60 63.80 -53.93
C ALA A 654 110.99 63.61 -54.59
N HIS A 655 111.25 62.47 -55.23
CA HIS A 655 112.47 62.28 -56.01
C HIS A 655 112.50 63.13 -57.28
N TYR A 656 111.36 63.34 -57.95
CA TYR A 656 111.25 64.18 -59.13
C TYR A 656 111.46 65.67 -58.80
N ASP A 657 110.89 66.16 -57.70
CA ASP A 657 111.11 67.52 -57.20
C ASP A 657 112.57 67.76 -56.82
N LEU A 658 113.22 66.79 -56.16
CA LEU A 658 114.67 66.83 -55.93
C LEU A 658 115.46 66.91 -57.25
N ARG A 659 115.03 66.20 -58.31
CA ARG A 659 115.64 66.35 -59.64
C ARG A 659 115.28 67.66 -60.35
N LEU A 660 114.12 68.25 -60.09
CA LEU A 660 113.79 69.60 -60.59
C LEU A 660 114.67 70.66 -59.92
N ASP A 661 114.96 70.53 -58.63
CA ASP A 661 115.89 71.42 -57.93
C ASP A 661 117.36 71.15 -58.31
N ASP A 662 117.80 69.91 -58.51
CA ASP A 662 119.10 69.62 -59.16
C ASP A 662 119.20 70.32 -60.52
N ILE A 663 118.17 70.19 -61.37
CA ILE A 663 118.09 70.84 -62.68
C ILE A 663 118.04 72.37 -62.54
N ARG A 664 117.44 72.92 -61.48
CA ARG A 664 117.40 74.36 -61.18
C ARG A 664 118.78 74.87 -60.79
N LEU A 665 119.49 74.15 -59.92
CA LEU A 665 120.88 74.43 -59.52
C LEU A 665 121.82 74.34 -60.72
N LEU A 666 121.73 73.28 -61.53
CA LEU A 666 122.49 73.14 -62.78
C LEU A 666 122.15 74.25 -63.80
N LYS A 667 120.89 74.70 -63.89
CA LYS A 667 120.51 75.86 -64.72
C LYS A 667 121.06 77.18 -64.18
N MET A 668 121.19 77.35 -62.86
CA MET A 668 121.88 78.49 -62.25
C MET A 668 123.39 78.44 -62.50
N GLU A 669 124.01 77.27 -62.37
CA GLU A 669 125.44 77.08 -62.64
C GLU A 669 125.78 77.28 -64.12
N ILE A 670 124.96 76.78 -65.04
CA ILE A 670 125.08 77.06 -66.48
C ILE A 670 124.92 78.57 -66.76
N LYS A 671 124.06 79.29 -66.03
CA LYS A 671 124.00 80.77 -66.12
C LYS A 671 125.27 81.42 -65.58
N ARG A 672 125.79 80.97 -64.43
CA ARG A 672 127.03 81.45 -63.80
C ARG A 672 128.22 81.28 -64.76
N LEU A 673 128.44 80.07 -65.27
CA LEU A 673 129.49 79.75 -66.24
C LEU A 673 129.33 80.49 -67.58
N ARG A 674 128.10 80.74 -68.05
CA ARG A 674 127.86 81.59 -69.24
C ARG A 674 128.17 83.06 -68.96
N GLN A 675 127.89 83.56 -67.76
CA GLN A 675 128.22 84.92 -67.35
C GLN A 675 129.73 85.10 -67.17
N GLU A 676 130.42 84.12 -66.59
CA GLU A 676 131.89 84.06 -66.53
C GLU A 676 132.49 84.02 -67.95
N LYS A 677 131.99 83.13 -68.83
CA LYS A 677 132.46 83.08 -70.23
C LYS A 677 132.24 84.41 -70.96
N THR A 678 131.10 85.08 -70.80
CA THR A 678 130.85 86.37 -71.46
C THR A 678 131.67 87.51 -70.86
N ASN A 679 131.94 87.49 -69.56
CA ASN A 679 132.90 88.41 -68.93
C ASN A 679 134.33 88.17 -69.44
N ILE A 680 134.80 86.93 -69.51
CA ILE A 680 136.11 86.57 -70.08
C ILE A 680 136.19 86.94 -71.57
N SER A 681 135.11 86.75 -72.34
CA SER A 681 135.06 87.18 -73.75
C SER A 681 135.16 88.70 -73.87
N LYS A 682 134.55 89.47 -72.95
CA LYS A 682 134.71 90.93 -72.86
C LYS A 682 136.13 91.33 -72.46
N THR A 683 136.76 90.67 -71.49
CA THR A 683 138.14 91.01 -71.11
C THR A 683 139.13 90.69 -72.23
N MET A 684 138.94 89.59 -72.98
CA MET A 684 139.72 89.31 -74.19
C MET A 684 139.49 90.37 -75.29
N ALA A 685 138.26 90.82 -75.52
CA ALA A 685 138.00 91.92 -76.45
C ALA A 685 138.72 93.21 -76.01
N SER A 686 138.59 93.62 -74.74
CA SER A 686 139.34 94.78 -74.23
C SER A 686 140.86 94.58 -74.25
N MET A 687 141.37 93.33 -74.24
CA MET A 687 142.79 93.05 -74.42
C MET A 687 143.23 93.18 -75.89
N MET A 688 142.34 92.98 -76.85
CA MET A 688 142.59 93.32 -78.26
C MET A 688 142.60 94.83 -78.45
N ASP A 689 141.65 95.56 -77.83
CA ASP A 689 141.60 97.02 -77.87
C ASP A 689 142.85 97.64 -77.22
N LEU A 690 143.24 97.18 -76.03
CA LEU A 690 144.49 97.58 -75.36
C LEU A 690 145.74 97.23 -76.18
N ARG A 691 145.75 96.13 -76.95
CA ARG A 691 146.85 95.83 -77.89
C ARG A 691 146.88 96.81 -79.07
N GLN A 692 145.73 97.22 -79.61
CA GLN A 692 145.67 98.25 -80.65
C GLN A 692 146.10 99.62 -80.11
N GLU A 693 145.72 99.94 -78.87
CA GLU A 693 146.12 101.18 -78.20
C GLU A 693 147.61 101.18 -77.85
N ILE A 694 148.20 100.04 -77.45
CA ILE A 694 149.66 99.87 -77.35
C ILE A 694 150.32 100.14 -78.72
N PHE A 695 149.85 99.53 -79.81
CA PHE A 695 150.38 99.81 -81.15
C PHE A 695 150.20 101.28 -81.58
N HIS A 696 149.11 101.94 -81.17
CA HIS A 696 148.91 103.38 -81.42
C HIS A 696 149.87 104.22 -80.59
N LEU A 697 150.09 103.88 -79.31
CA LEU A 697 151.06 104.55 -78.44
C LEU A 697 152.50 104.30 -78.89
N GLU A 698 152.85 103.13 -79.42
CA GLU A 698 154.17 102.86 -80.03
C GLU A 698 154.36 103.64 -81.34
N ARG A 699 153.34 103.71 -82.19
CA ARG A 699 153.35 104.54 -83.40
C ARG A 699 153.45 106.01 -83.05
N ASP A 700 152.76 106.46 -82.01
CA ASP A 700 152.73 107.87 -81.65
C ASP A 700 153.93 108.24 -80.74
N LEU A 701 154.57 107.27 -80.08
CA LEU A 701 155.92 107.38 -79.49
C LEU A 701 157.00 107.46 -80.57
N THR A 702 156.92 106.67 -81.64
CA THR A 702 157.87 106.76 -82.76
C THR A 702 157.69 108.05 -83.56
N LYS A 703 156.45 108.51 -83.79
CA LYS A 703 156.18 109.89 -84.24
C LYS A 703 156.72 110.93 -83.26
N SER A 704 156.57 110.73 -81.95
CA SER A 704 157.08 111.67 -80.94
C SER A 704 158.60 111.69 -80.88
N ARG A 705 159.28 110.56 -81.09
CA ARG A 705 160.74 110.49 -81.24
C ARG A 705 161.20 111.18 -82.52
N LEU A 706 160.53 110.96 -83.65
CA LEU A 706 160.76 111.71 -84.89
C LEU A 706 160.50 113.20 -84.71
N LYS A 707 159.45 113.58 -83.98
CA LYS A 707 159.09 114.97 -83.69
C LYS A 707 160.04 115.61 -82.68
N CYS A 708 160.56 114.88 -81.69
CA CYS A 708 161.65 115.35 -80.84
C CYS A 708 162.92 115.56 -81.68
N LYS A 709 163.24 114.66 -82.62
CA LYS A 709 164.40 114.82 -83.50
C LYS A 709 164.26 115.99 -84.49
N ALA A 710 163.05 116.24 -84.98
CA ALA A 710 162.71 117.43 -85.74
C ALA A 710 162.69 118.70 -84.87
N LEU A 711 162.23 118.61 -83.62
CA LEU A 711 162.28 119.71 -82.64
C LEU A 711 163.68 119.94 -82.09
N GLU A 712 164.63 119.01 -82.17
CA GLU A 712 166.05 119.26 -81.96
C GLU A 712 166.62 120.09 -83.12
N GLN A 713 166.16 119.85 -84.36
CA GLN A 713 166.47 120.69 -85.53
C GLN A 713 165.74 122.04 -85.52
N GLU A 714 164.53 122.14 -84.98
CA GLU A 714 163.83 123.43 -84.75
C GLU A 714 164.27 124.13 -83.45
N MET A 715 164.86 123.44 -82.47
CA MET A 715 165.53 124.10 -81.33
C MET A 715 166.88 124.70 -81.75
N GLN A 716 167.39 124.34 -82.93
CA GLN A 716 168.40 125.12 -83.64
C GLN A 716 167.80 126.39 -84.32
N ASN A 717 166.48 126.69 -84.26
CA ASN A 717 165.76 127.91 -84.75
C ASN A 717 164.22 128.08 -84.28
N PRO A 718 163.80 128.85 -83.22
CA PRO A 718 162.62 128.52 -82.26
C PRO A 718 161.27 129.40 -81.99
N LEU A 719 160.17 128.89 -81.25
CA LEU A 719 158.81 129.54 -80.70
C LEU A 719 157.64 128.77 -79.78
N ASN A 720 156.65 129.44 -79.03
CA ASN A 720 155.14 129.16 -78.54
C ASN A 720 154.48 128.66 -77.10
N ILE A 721 153.12 128.87 -76.71
CA ILE A 721 152.42 128.92 -75.28
C ILE A 721 150.80 128.61 -74.94
N HIS A 722 150.33 128.29 -73.64
CA HIS A 722 149.02 128.43 -72.71
C HIS A 722 147.48 127.82 -72.73
N ARG A 723 146.66 127.66 -71.56
CA ARG A 723 145.09 127.57 -71.28
C ARG A 723 144.39 127.06 -69.86
N TRP A 724 143.09 127.36 -69.38
CA TRP A 724 142.16 126.76 -68.23
C TRP A 724 140.69 127.43 -67.92
N ARG A 725 139.62 127.28 -66.98
CA ARG A 725 138.87 126.52 -65.78
C ARG A 725 137.37 127.11 -65.44
N LYS A 726 136.32 126.87 -64.51
CA LYS A 726 135.59 125.91 -63.48
C LYS A 726 134.15 126.42 -62.85
N LEU A 727 133.21 125.67 -62.12
CA LEU A 727 131.81 126.09 -61.52
C LEU A 727 131.16 125.45 -60.14
N ALA A 728 129.83 125.62 -59.70
CA ALA A 728 129.11 125.26 -58.36
C ALA A 728 127.48 125.11 -58.21
N GLY A 729 126.76 124.91 -57.01
CA GLY A 729 125.23 124.68 -56.75
C GLY A 729 124.53 124.68 -55.27
N SER A 730 123.18 124.37 -55.01
CA SER A 730 122.28 124.62 -53.73
C SER A 730 121.02 123.66 -53.31
N ASP A 731 120.10 123.95 -52.27
CA ASP A 731 119.15 123.01 -51.45
C ASP A 731 117.68 123.50 -50.83
N PRO A 732 116.71 122.70 -50.16
CA PRO A 732 115.21 122.99 -49.83
C PRO A 732 114.47 122.89 -48.36
N SER A 733 113.18 122.38 -48.12
CA SER A 733 112.21 122.61 -46.91
C SER A 733 111.07 121.53 -46.39
N VAL A 734 109.97 121.84 -45.57
CA VAL A 734 109.55 121.08 -44.27
C VAL A 734 108.11 120.76 -43.50
N LEU A 735 106.77 120.94 -43.80
CA LEU A 735 105.60 121.09 -42.76
C LEU A 735 104.39 120.01 -42.39
N ASP A 736 103.19 120.41 -41.78
CA ASP A 736 101.79 119.76 -41.71
C ASP A 736 101.10 118.98 -40.50
N LEU A 737 101.65 118.87 -39.29
CA LEU A 737 101.19 117.86 -38.27
C LEU A 737 99.80 118.02 -37.61
N LEU A 738 99.37 119.25 -37.26
CA LEU A 738 98.31 119.47 -36.25
C LEU A 738 96.91 119.05 -36.73
N HIS A 739 96.63 119.19 -38.02
CA HIS A 739 95.35 118.85 -38.64
C HIS A 739 95.03 117.34 -38.56
N LYS A 740 96.07 116.49 -38.43
CA LYS A 740 95.94 115.03 -38.33
C LYS A 740 95.18 114.58 -37.08
N ILE A 741 95.30 115.31 -35.98
CA ILE A 741 94.88 114.87 -34.64
C ILE A 741 93.35 114.94 -34.46
N GLN A 742 92.72 116.03 -34.88
CA GLN A 742 91.26 116.22 -34.71
C GLN A 742 90.43 115.19 -35.50
N ILE A 743 90.94 114.71 -36.64
CA ILE A 743 90.29 113.68 -37.47
C ILE A 743 90.19 112.35 -36.71
N LEU A 744 91.20 112.00 -35.92
CA LEU A 744 91.24 110.74 -35.17
C LEU A 744 90.23 110.71 -34.02
N GLN A 745 90.07 111.82 -33.29
CA GLN A 745 89.14 111.90 -32.16
C GLN A 745 87.67 111.68 -32.57
N ARG A 746 87.23 112.27 -33.70
CA ARG A 746 85.87 112.05 -34.22
C ARG A 746 85.61 110.59 -34.60
N ARG A 747 86.63 109.90 -35.14
CA ARG A 747 86.55 108.49 -35.55
C ARG A 747 86.41 107.54 -34.35
N LEU A 748 87.01 107.90 -33.20
CA LEU A 748 86.93 107.12 -31.96
C LEU A 748 85.51 107.10 -31.39
N LEU A 749 84.85 108.26 -31.29
CA LEU A 749 83.47 108.37 -30.79
C LEU A 749 82.47 107.56 -31.63
N HIS A 750 82.64 107.54 -32.96
CA HIS A 750 81.79 106.77 -33.86
C HIS A 750 81.96 105.24 -33.71
N GLN A 751 83.18 104.76 -33.45
CA GLN A 751 83.41 103.36 -33.08
C GLN A 751 82.74 103.01 -31.74
N GLY A 752 82.76 103.93 -30.77
CA GLY A 752 82.14 103.74 -29.46
C GLY A 752 80.64 103.41 -29.52
N SER A 753 79.84 104.13 -30.32
CA SER A 753 78.40 103.86 -30.41
C SER A 753 78.07 102.53 -31.10
N ILE A 754 78.86 102.13 -32.11
CA ILE A 754 78.70 100.85 -32.82
C ILE A 754 78.94 99.66 -31.87
N ALA A 755 79.90 99.78 -30.94
CA ALA A 755 80.16 98.75 -29.94
C ALA A 755 78.96 98.54 -29.00
N VAL A 756 78.37 99.63 -28.49
CA VAL A 756 77.21 99.58 -27.57
C VAL A 756 75.98 98.96 -28.24
N GLU A 757 75.68 99.32 -29.49
CA GLU A 757 74.51 98.75 -30.18
C GLU A 757 74.70 97.24 -30.48
N ARG A 758 75.93 96.79 -30.76
CA ARG A 758 76.24 95.36 -30.89
C ARG A 758 76.12 94.62 -29.56
N GLU A 759 76.57 95.20 -28.45
CA GLU A 759 76.44 94.59 -27.12
C GLU A 759 74.96 94.42 -26.72
N ARG A 760 74.11 95.41 -27.07
CA ARG A 760 72.66 95.35 -26.89
C ARG A 760 72.02 94.23 -27.72
N GLN A 761 72.39 94.08 -28.98
CA GLN A 761 71.92 92.99 -29.86
C GLN A 761 72.36 91.61 -29.32
N LEU A 762 73.61 91.50 -28.84
CA LEU A 762 74.14 90.26 -28.27
C LEU A 762 73.34 89.85 -27.02
N LYS A 763 73.11 90.79 -26.08
CA LYS A 763 72.27 90.57 -24.89
C LYS A 763 70.82 90.22 -25.21
N GLN A 764 70.24 90.74 -26.30
CA GLN A 764 68.94 90.26 -26.79
C GLN A 764 69.00 88.83 -27.32
N SER A 765 70.04 88.48 -28.09
CA SER A 765 70.21 87.12 -28.64
C SER A 765 70.41 86.07 -27.55
N GLU A 766 71.17 86.38 -26.49
CA GLU A 766 71.36 85.50 -25.33
C GLU A 766 70.06 85.27 -24.57
N LYS A 767 69.24 86.33 -24.39
CA LYS A 767 67.93 86.22 -23.74
C LYS A 767 66.96 85.36 -24.57
N LEU A 768 67.01 85.49 -25.90
CA LEU A 768 66.24 84.64 -26.81
C LEU A 768 66.71 83.17 -26.75
N TYR A 769 68.02 82.95 -26.79
CA TYR A 769 68.66 81.63 -26.72
C TYR A 769 68.39 80.92 -25.39
N LEU A 770 68.47 81.62 -24.25
CA LEU A 770 68.15 81.05 -22.93
C LEU A 770 66.67 80.70 -22.79
N ASN A 771 65.77 81.51 -23.37
CA ASN A 771 64.34 81.20 -23.41
C ASN A 771 64.06 79.99 -24.31
N LEU A 772 64.61 79.95 -25.52
CA LEU A 772 64.55 78.79 -26.42
C LEU A 772 65.13 77.54 -25.76
N ARG A 773 66.28 77.63 -25.08
CA ARG A 773 66.88 76.50 -24.36
C ARG A 773 66.02 76.00 -23.20
N LYS A 774 65.33 76.89 -22.47
CA LYS A 774 64.33 76.49 -21.46
C LYS A 774 63.12 75.80 -22.07
N VAL A 775 62.58 76.31 -23.18
CA VAL A 775 61.45 75.70 -23.89
C VAL A 775 61.84 74.33 -24.47
N MET A 776 62.98 74.22 -25.15
CA MET A 776 63.50 72.96 -25.69
C MET A 776 63.80 71.93 -24.58
N ALA A 777 64.26 72.37 -23.40
CA ALA A 777 64.47 71.48 -22.25
C ALA A 777 63.16 71.04 -21.55
N GLN A 778 62.04 71.70 -21.82
CA GLN A 778 60.70 71.30 -21.37
C GLN A 778 59.91 70.55 -22.46
N GLN A 779 60.36 70.58 -23.71
CA GLN A 779 59.79 69.78 -24.78
C GLN A 779 60.38 68.37 -24.74
N ALA A 780 59.54 67.39 -24.40
CA ALA A 780 59.86 65.99 -24.63
C ALA A 780 60.14 65.76 -26.13
N GLY A 781 61.10 64.90 -26.44
CA GLY A 781 61.54 64.63 -27.81
C GLY A 781 60.44 64.07 -28.71
N PRO A 782 60.57 64.17 -30.04
CA PRO A 782 59.48 63.92 -31.01
C PRO A 782 58.84 62.53 -30.85
N ALA A 783 59.62 61.48 -30.62
CA ALA A 783 59.09 60.13 -30.36
C ALA A 783 58.15 60.08 -29.14
N LEU A 784 58.48 60.79 -28.06
CA LEU A 784 57.63 60.86 -26.87
C LEU A 784 56.41 61.77 -27.10
N GLN A 785 56.49 62.77 -27.97
CA GLN A 785 55.31 63.55 -28.39
C GLN A 785 54.33 62.72 -29.22
N GLU A 786 54.79 61.86 -30.12
CA GLU A 786 53.91 60.94 -30.85
C GLU A 786 53.25 59.90 -29.93
N GLU A 787 54.01 59.31 -29.00
CA GLU A 787 53.43 58.45 -27.96
C GLU A 787 52.40 59.20 -27.12
N LEU A 788 52.73 60.38 -26.61
CA LEU A 788 51.84 61.16 -25.73
C LEU A 788 50.59 61.63 -26.48
N ALA A 789 50.70 62.03 -27.75
CA ALA A 789 49.56 62.33 -28.61
C ALA A 789 48.71 61.07 -28.89
N SER A 790 49.32 59.90 -29.08
CA SER A 790 48.63 58.62 -29.24
C SER A 790 47.86 58.25 -27.96
N LYS A 791 48.51 58.29 -26.78
CA LYS A 791 47.84 58.04 -25.50
C LYS A 791 46.76 59.08 -25.22
N GLN A 792 46.95 60.36 -25.55
CA GLN A 792 45.91 61.40 -25.40
C GLN A 792 44.70 61.18 -26.33
N ARG A 793 44.89 60.73 -27.58
CA ARG A 793 43.77 60.34 -28.46
C ARG A 793 43.01 59.15 -27.87
N ALA A 794 43.72 58.11 -27.40
CA ALA A 794 43.11 56.96 -26.72
C ALA A 794 42.37 57.37 -25.42
N LEU A 795 42.92 58.30 -24.64
CA LEU A 795 42.31 58.83 -23.42
C LEU A 795 41.05 59.65 -23.74
N LYS A 796 41.06 60.49 -24.80
CA LYS A 796 39.87 61.18 -25.29
C LYS A 796 38.79 60.20 -25.75
N GLN A 797 39.14 59.17 -26.54
CA GLN A 797 38.19 58.14 -26.98
C GLN A 797 37.59 57.36 -25.80
N ARG A 798 38.40 56.98 -24.80
CA ARG A 798 37.90 56.40 -23.54
C ARG A 798 37.03 57.38 -22.76
N GLY A 799 37.37 58.67 -22.74
CA GLY A 799 36.57 59.74 -22.13
C GLY A 799 35.22 59.95 -22.81
N TYR A 800 35.13 59.83 -24.14
CA TYR A 800 33.84 59.84 -24.86
C TYR A 800 33.00 58.60 -24.54
N LYS A 801 33.60 57.39 -24.51
CA LYS A 801 32.89 56.18 -24.08
C LYS A 801 32.43 56.27 -22.62
N LEU A 802 33.26 56.80 -21.73
CA LEU A 802 32.90 57.01 -20.32
C LEU A 802 31.78 58.04 -20.19
N LYS A 803 31.76 59.11 -21.01
CA LYS A 803 30.65 60.06 -21.06
C LYS A 803 29.36 59.42 -21.57
N SER A 804 29.41 58.54 -22.57
CA SER A 804 28.26 57.75 -23.03
C SER A 804 27.70 56.91 -21.87
N LEU A 805 28.55 56.09 -21.25
CA LEU A 805 28.19 55.24 -20.11
C LEU A 805 27.68 56.05 -18.90
N VAL A 806 28.22 57.23 -18.63
CA VAL A 806 27.72 58.14 -17.58
C VAL A 806 26.38 58.77 -17.96
N SER A 807 26.12 59.09 -19.24
CA SER A 807 24.77 59.50 -19.68
C SER A 807 23.76 58.35 -19.65
N GLU A 808 24.18 57.12 -19.98
CA GLU A 808 23.35 55.91 -19.90
C GLU A 808 23.03 55.57 -18.43
N LEU A 809 24.01 55.71 -17.53
CA LEU A 809 23.83 55.59 -16.08
C LEU A 809 22.91 56.68 -15.53
N ASN A 810 23.16 57.96 -15.84
CA ASN A 810 22.31 59.07 -15.39
C ASN A 810 20.87 58.94 -15.91
N MET A 811 20.66 58.48 -17.14
CA MET A 811 19.31 58.18 -17.67
C MET A 811 18.65 57.00 -16.95
N SER A 812 19.44 56.04 -16.46
CA SER A 812 18.94 54.93 -15.65
C SER A 812 18.59 55.38 -14.23
N ASP A 813 19.44 56.22 -13.61
CA ASP A 813 19.19 56.82 -12.29
C ASP A 813 18.00 57.79 -12.33
N MET A 814 17.81 58.55 -13.41
CA MET A 814 16.60 59.35 -13.60
C MET A 814 15.35 58.48 -13.65
N LYS A 815 15.34 57.40 -14.45
CA LYS A 815 14.21 56.44 -14.46
C LYS A 815 13.97 55.78 -13.10
N ILE A 816 15.02 55.42 -12.37
CA ILE A 816 14.92 54.89 -11.00
C ILE A 816 14.31 55.93 -10.05
N ASN A 817 14.60 57.21 -10.22
CA ASN A 817 14.03 58.27 -9.39
C ASN A 817 12.61 58.68 -9.83
N GLU A 818 12.27 58.59 -11.12
CA GLU A 818 10.91 58.66 -11.64
C GLU A 818 10.05 57.53 -11.04
N TYR A 819 10.51 56.27 -11.13
CA TYR A 819 9.82 55.14 -10.52
C TYR A 819 9.70 55.26 -8.99
N LYS A 820 10.69 55.83 -8.28
CA LYS A 820 10.54 56.14 -6.84
C LYS A 820 9.49 57.23 -6.59
N SER A 821 9.44 58.28 -7.41
CA SER A 821 8.42 59.34 -7.32
C SER A 821 7.02 58.79 -7.61
N ASP A 822 6.88 57.91 -8.60
CA ASP A 822 5.61 57.29 -8.94
C ASP A 822 5.18 56.24 -7.90
N ILE A 823 6.11 55.50 -7.30
CA ILE A 823 5.83 54.66 -6.12
C ILE A 823 5.39 55.53 -4.92
N GLN A 824 5.98 56.71 -4.72
CA GLN A 824 5.53 57.65 -3.69
C GLN A 824 4.11 58.18 -3.97
N LYS A 825 3.83 58.65 -5.19
CA LYS A 825 2.47 59.07 -5.61
C LYS A 825 1.46 57.94 -5.45
N LEU A 826 1.76 56.73 -5.93
CA LEU A 826 0.90 55.56 -5.78
C LEU A 826 0.70 55.17 -4.30
N THR A 827 1.69 55.42 -3.43
CA THR A 827 1.56 55.19 -1.98
C THR A 827 0.68 56.27 -1.33
N GLU A 828 0.79 57.52 -1.76
CA GLU A 828 -0.04 58.65 -1.32
C GLU A 828 -1.49 58.49 -1.81
N GLU A 829 -1.70 58.11 -3.07
CA GLU A 829 -2.98 57.75 -3.66
C GLU A 829 -3.61 56.52 -2.99
N LEU A 830 -2.82 55.48 -2.68
CA LEU A 830 -3.29 54.33 -1.89
C LEU A 830 -3.71 54.75 -0.49
N ASN A 831 -3.02 55.72 0.13
CA ASN A 831 -3.36 56.25 1.45
C ASN A 831 -4.57 57.22 1.40
N GLU A 832 -4.74 57.98 0.32
CA GLU A 832 -5.96 58.72 0.01
C GLU A 832 -7.14 57.76 -0.21
N MET A 833 -6.97 56.69 -0.97
CA MET A 833 -8.00 55.69 -1.22
C MET A 833 -8.34 54.91 0.05
N LYS A 834 -7.38 54.64 0.95
CA LYS A 834 -7.67 54.14 2.31
C LYS A 834 -8.47 55.16 3.13
N LYS A 835 -8.13 56.46 3.08
CA LYS A 835 -8.92 57.52 3.76
C LYS A 835 -10.34 57.62 3.19
N LYS A 836 -10.50 57.58 1.86
CA LYS A 836 -11.79 57.63 1.14
C LYS A 836 -12.62 56.39 1.47
N PHE A 837 -12.05 55.19 1.38
CA PHE A 837 -12.70 53.93 1.77
C PHE A 837 -13.10 53.91 3.26
N LEU A 838 -12.27 54.42 4.17
CA LEU A 838 -12.63 54.53 5.59
C LEU A 838 -13.71 55.59 5.84
N ALA A 839 -13.76 56.68 5.07
CA ALA A 839 -14.84 57.66 5.13
C ALA A 839 -16.15 57.10 4.55
N GLU A 840 -16.09 56.38 3.44
CA GLU A 840 -17.20 55.72 2.76
C GLU A 840 -17.76 54.55 3.58
N HIS A 841 -16.91 53.77 4.24
CA HIS A 841 -17.33 52.73 5.19
C HIS A 841 -18.02 53.33 6.43
N ARG A 842 -17.55 54.49 6.94
CA ARG A 842 -18.27 55.24 7.98
C ARG A 842 -19.59 55.79 7.47
N ALA A 843 -19.64 56.30 6.24
CA ALA A 843 -20.87 56.79 5.62
C ALA A 843 -21.89 55.65 5.42
N LEU A 844 -21.46 54.47 4.99
CA LEU A 844 -22.31 53.26 4.89
C LEU A 844 -22.77 52.73 6.26
N GLN A 845 -21.96 52.88 7.31
CA GLN A 845 -22.42 52.63 8.69
C GLN A 845 -23.48 53.64 9.14
N ALA A 846 -23.29 54.93 8.85
CA ALA A 846 -24.28 55.97 9.12
C ALA A 846 -25.58 55.76 8.31
N LEU A 847 -25.47 55.35 7.04
CA LEU A 847 -26.62 55.07 6.17
C LEU A 847 -27.41 53.83 6.65
N ARG A 848 -26.72 52.80 7.13
CA ARG A 848 -27.36 51.65 7.80
C ARG A 848 -28.02 52.01 9.13
N ALA A 849 -27.55 53.05 9.82
CA ALA A 849 -28.20 53.57 11.02
C ALA A 849 -29.44 54.44 10.68
N THR A 850 -29.40 55.26 9.63
CA THR A 850 -30.56 56.07 9.22
C THR A 850 -31.67 55.27 8.55
N CYS A 851 -31.38 54.14 7.89
CA CYS A 851 -32.41 53.20 7.41
C CYS A 851 -33.26 52.53 8.52
N GLN A 852 -33.07 52.88 9.81
CA GLN A 852 -33.97 52.51 10.91
C GLN A 852 -35.04 53.59 11.24
N GLN A 853 -35.13 54.68 10.47
CA GLN A 853 -36.16 55.73 10.64
C GLN A 853 -36.72 56.20 9.28
N GLY A 854 -38.06 56.35 9.16
CA GLY A 854 -38.75 56.99 8.03
C GLY A 854 -38.68 56.23 6.69
N ARG A 855 -39.75 55.74 6.06
CA ARG A 855 -41.20 55.90 6.30
C ARG A 855 -41.71 57.35 6.25
N GLU A 856 -41.67 57.98 5.08
CA GLU A 856 -42.81 58.74 4.49
C GLU A 856 -42.47 59.37 3.12
N LEU A 857 -43.44 59.30 2.19
CA LEU A 857 -43.82 60.28 1.12
C LEU A 857 -42.74 60.81 0.13
N SER A 858 -42.93 60.71 -1.20
CA SER A 858 -43.76 61.58 -2.08
C SER A 858 -43.18 63.00 -2.24
N SER A 859 -43.11 63.68 -3.40
CA SER A 859 -43.34 63.38 -4.84
C SER A 859 -43.15 64.67 -5.66
N ASN A 860 -42.83 64.56 -6.95
CA ASN A 860 -43.07 65.51 -8.06
C ASN A 860 -42.59 66.99 -7.98
N ASP A 861 -41.85 67.39 -9.02
CA ASP A 861 -42.09 68.52 -9.94
C ASP A 861 -42.83 69.78 -9.47
N LEU A 862 -42.19 70.96 -9.60
CA LEU A 862 -42.44 71.89 -10.74
C LEU A 862 -41.55 73.16 -10.69
N ASN A 863 -41.60 73.96 -11.78
CA ASN A 863 -40.78 75.15 -12.01
C ASN A 863 -41.40 76.47 -11.49
N ASP A 864 -40.50 77.41 -11.19
CA ASP A 864 -40.54 78.87 -11.39
C ASP A 864 -41.38 79.85 -10.54
N LEU A 865 -40.68 80.97 -10.25
CA LEU A 865 -41.12 82.38 -10.17
C LEU A 865 -42.25 82.79 -9.19
N GLY A 866 -41.88 82.88 -7.91
CA GLY A 866 -41.58 84.18 -7.29
C GLY A 866 -42.73 85.03 -6.71
N GLY A 867 -42.64 85.36 -5.40
CA GLY A 867 -43.49 86.37 -4.76
C GLY A 867 -43.25 86.58 -3.25
N SER A 868 -42.58 87.69 -2.92
CA SER A 868 -42.50 88.40 -1.61
C SER A 868 -42.12 87.69 -0.28
N GLU A 869 -41.38 88.46 0.54
CA GLU A 869 -41.49 88.58 2.01
C GLU A 869 -41.67 87.30 2.88
N ALA A 870 -40.56 86.62 3.23
CA ALA A 870 -40.04 86.63 4.62
C ALA A 870 -38.83 85.69 4.85
N LYS A 871 -37.90 86.15 5.71
CA LYS A 871 -36.78 85.42 6.38
C LYS A 871 -35.58 84.99 5.53
N PHE A 872 -34.40 85.18 6.13
CA PHE A 872 -33.07 84.68 5.74
C PHE A 872 -32.56 85.00 4.31
N ALA A 873 -32.18 86.28 4.10
CA ALA A 873 -31.34 86.69 2.98
C ALA A 873 -29.84 86.63 3.34
N GLY A 874 -28.99 86.27 2.37
CA GLY A 874 -27.54 86.26 2.49
C GLY A 874 -26.84 87.36 1.67
N GLY A 875 -25.51 87.27 1.57
CA GLY A 875 -24.67 88.17 0.77
C GLY A 875 -23.46 88.67 1.56
N GLY A 876 -22.24 88.43 1.06
CA GLY A 876 -21.01 88.66 1.83
C GLY A 876 -19.73 88.61 0.99
N PHE A 877 -19.59 89.54 0.05
CA PHE A 877 -18.38 89.74 -0.75
C PHE A 877 -17.10 89.88 0.08
N ARG A 878 -15.96 89.45 -0.48
CA ARG A 878 -14.89 90.43 -0.77
C ARG A 878 -13.99 90.06 -1.96
N MET A 879 -14.07 90.91 -2.98
CA MET A 879 -13.06 91.04 -4.04
C MET A 879 -11.93 91.95 -3.57
N SER A 880 -10.71 91.73 -4.06
CA SER A 880 -9.74 92.81 -4.33
C SER A 880 -8.81 92.39 -5.47
N VAL A 881 -8.33 93.36 -6.26
CA VAL A 881 -7.61 93.13 -7.53
C VAL A 881 -6.42 94.06 -7.61
N SER A 882 -5.22 93.52 -7.89
CA SER A 882 -4.00 94.31 -8.12
C SER A 882 -3.17 93.78 -9.29
N LYS A 883 -3.66 94.15 -10.48
CA LYS A 883 -2.98 94.22 -11.79
C LYS A 883 -1.55 94.81 -11.68
N ILE A 884 -0.56 94.25 -12.39
CA ILE A 884 0.40 94.93 -13.33
C ILE A 884 1.72 94.15 -13.55
N ALA A 885 2.23 94.31 -14.76
CA ALA A 885 3.21 93.51 -15.49
C ALA A 885 4.70 93.58 -15.06
N SER A 886 5.49 92.62 -15.59
CA SER A 886 6.60 92.85 -16.55
C SER A 886 7.97 92.20 -16.24
N LYS A 887 8.56 91.65 -17.31
CA LYS A 887 9.99 91.64 -17.69
C LYS A 887 11.07 91.20 -16.68
N SER A 888 11.53 89.96 -16.93
CA SER A 888 12.90 89.61 -17.36
C SER A 888 14.12 89.75 -16.42
N LYS A 889 14.99 88.73 -16.49
CA LYS A 889 16.34 88.60 -15.91
C LYS A 889 16.35 88.41 -14.38
N GLN A 890 17.32 87.71 -13.80
CA GLN A 890 18.49 87.03 -14.41
C GLN A 890 18.32 85.51 -14.48
#